data_AF-A0A8T0FHW9-F1
#
_entry.id   AF-A0A8T0FHW9-F1
#
_cell.length_a   1.000
_cell.length_b   1.000
_cell.length_c   1.000
_cell.angle_alpha   90.00
_cell.angle_beta   90.00
_cell.angle_gamma   90.00
#
_symmetry.space_group_name_H-M   'P 1'
#
loop_
_entity.id
_entity.type
_entity.pdbx_description
1 polymer ?
#
loop_
_entity_poly.entity_id
_entity_poly.type
_entity_poly.pdbx_seq_one_letter_code
_entity_poly.pdbx_strand_id
1 'polypeptide(L)'
;MPEEENVRVAKQRNAKSIVQMSGNTTFLTNPDDPSDPVKKFTYDHSYWSHDGFKELPNGYCAQDTSHPNGAKFCDQERVYKDLGRGVLRNAWEGYNSALFAYGQTGSGKSWSVIGYGANKGIVPKFCEEMFRSIEDKRRSGDTTEFEVRLSMLEIYNEIVRDLLNPTGDRKRGLKVREHPKKGFYAEGLQMALVTSYKEIERKLNEGTTNRSIASTNMNATSSRAHTIVGIHLTQKSRKSNGQETAKSSIVHLVDLAGSERASNTGATGDRLKEGAAINQSLSCLGNCIHALAERAMGRNSRVPFRDSVLTRLLMNALGGNSRTIMIAAISPADINYEETLSTLRYADRAKQIKTVAIVNEDPTEKLIKELRQENERLKRMLDKGAIDVPLQPGMSDEEIIKLRKKWEEEMYAAMAENDRDLMQMKQSYDDKLKLARQQKGFEWDIAKIEKEKKVRPHFTNLNFDPMLSGKIVHLLKAGENIVGKTDQADIQLLGPSIQERHAIVNYLEHGGVTLEKYQSECRILLNGEPLAARALLSHCDRILFGTTQLYVFIHPDQMKKTGKKYPEVTYEMAQEEIASKAGISVDDDESLDTASSKQRPYRSFARRKTSGKTEVYVKMRNLETGVEFTWPKEKFLNRMYVMKEMYQNYEAGEEWDVEESRDPFIEDLDTEVQIGNVQVFLQPLAYMVELKEQLEIVDYKGTEVGIMNIEIVPCTPQGKEYTEHDDMFVDNPNELIGKDLHFMVKLLGCRGLPSRFNDITCRYKVYLDTEDNVTEAISDTSNPDFNHKKIFSFRRVTQSLVEYLKEGYIMIQVWGKQTTRKSAVTRAQGKNTKEMFQADLLNNANTLMKGFRMNGRVVDPNKQSIIVELLLMKKQQHRQQQRLENIRRMIDLAETHKKKKLPVSLVKDLYSTTSADIAEELLQKVPTVTDDADAESSICIVI
;
A
#
# COMPACT_ATOMS: atom_id res chain seq x y z
N MET A 1 -13.83 -2.87 18.75
CA MET A 1 -13.80 -4.11 17.94
C MET A 1 -14.50 -3.88 16.61
N PRO A 2 -13.81 -3.93 15.46
CA PRO A 2 -14.44 -3.88 14.14
C PRO A 2 -15.46 -5.02 13.89
N GLU A 3 -15.27 -6.15 14.59
CA GLU A 3 -16.21 -7.28 14.59
C GLU A 3 -17.54 -6.95 15.29
N GLU A 4 -17.53 -6.08 16.30
CA GLU A 4 -18.77 -5.59 16.91
C GLU A 4 -19.47 -4.56 16.05
N GLU A 5 -18.75 -3.77 15.24
CA GLU A 5 -19.35 -2.74 14.40
C GLU A 5 -20.12 -3.35 13.23
N ASN A 6 -19.60 -4.36 12.54
CA ASN A 6 -20.38 -5.07 11.51
C ASN A 6 -21.61 -5.79 12.11
N VAL A 7 -21.49 -6.35 13.32
CA VAL A 7 -22.63 -6.97 14.03
C VAL A 7 -23.63 -5.91 14.52
N ARG A 8 -23.17 -4.75 15.00
CA ARG A 8 -24.00 -3.62 15.45
C ARG A 8 -24.67 -2.93 14.27
N VAL A 9 -23.97 -2.68 13.17
CA VAL A 9 -24.50 -2.11 11.92
C VAL A 9 -25.50 -3.08 11.29
N ALA A 10 -25.21 -4.39 11.28
CA ALA A 10 -26.17 -5.41 10.84
C ALA A 10 -27.43 -5.44 11.71
N LYS A 11 -27.29 -5.34 13.04
CA LYS A 11 -28.42 -5.25 13.98
C LYS A 11 -29.20 -3.93 13.87
N GLN A 12 -28.52 -2.80 13.69
CA GLN A 12 -29.13 -1.48 13.50
C GLN A 12 -29.86 -1.36 12.14
N ARG A 13 -29.42 -2.10 11.12
CA ARG A 13 -30.04 -2.12 9.78
C ARG A 13 -31.00 -3.28 9.54
N ASN A 14 -31.25 -4.12 10.55
CA ASN A 14 -32.13 -5.28 10.44
C ASN A 14 -31.70 -6.28 9.33
N ALA A 15 -30.39 -6.47 9.16
CA ALA A 15 -29.79 -7.33 8.15
C ALA A 15 -30.21 -8.80 8.33
N LYS A 16 -30.55 -9.48 7.24
CA LYS A 16 -30.98 -10.88 7.26
C LYS A 16 -29.79 -11.83 7.19
N SER A 17 -29.89 -12.96 7.91
CA SER A 17 -28.90 -14.03 7.81
C SER A 17 -29.07 -14.78 6.49
N ILE A 18 -28.04 -14.75 5.64
CA ILE A 18 -27.97 -15.46 4.35
C ILE A 18 -27.20 -16.79 4.43
N VAL A 19 -26.58 -17.08 5.58
CA VAL A 19 -25.79 -18.29 5.81
C VAL A 19 -26.54 -19.25 6.74
N GLN A 20 -26.51 -20.53 6.39
CA GLN A 20 -26.93 -21.63 7.26
C GLN A 20 -25.86 -22.73 7.22
N MET A 21 -25.58 -23.36 8.36
CA MET A 21 -24.66 -24.49 8.45
C MET A 21 -25.35 -25.74 9.00
N SER A 22 -25.07 -26.88 8.40
CA SER A 22 -25.53 -28.19 8.87
C SER A 22 -24.44 -29.24 8.63
N GLY A 23 -23.96 -29.85 9.71
CA GLY A 23 -22.76 -30.70 9.67
C GLY A 23 -21.58 -29.96 9.05
N ASN A 24 -20.95 -30.55 8.03
CA ASN A 24 -19.83 -29.95 7.31
C ASN A 24 -20.25 -29.15 6.07
N THR A 25 -21.55 -28.88 5.93
CA THR A 25 -22.11 -28.17 4.78
C THR A 25 -22.51 -26.76 5.17
N THR A 26 -22.08 -25.80 4.37
CA THR A 26 -22.49 -24.40 4.44
C THR A 26 -23.40 -24.08 3.25
N PHE A 27 -24.57 -23.52 3.57
CA PHE A 27 -25.60 -23.10 2.63
C PHE A 27 -25.61 -21.58 2.56
N LEU A 28 -25.72 -21.04 1.35
CA LEU A 28 -25.75 -19.61 1.09
C LEU A 28 -26.97 -19.27 0.22
N THR A 29 -27.83 -18.39 0.74
CA THR A 29 -29.04 -17.90 0.05
C THR A 29 -28.77 -16.53 -0.55
N ASN A 30 -29.19 -16.31 -1.79
CA ASN A 30 -29.10 -15.01 -2.44
C ASN A 30 -30.18 -14.05 -1.91
N PRO A 31 -29.82 -12.91 -1.29
CA PRO A 31 -30.81 -11.98 -0.76
C PRO A 31 -31.55 -11.20 -1.85
N ASP A 32 -30.94 -11.02 -3.03
CA ASP A 32 -31.47 -10.19 -4.12
C ASP A 32 -32.40 -10.97 -5.07
N ASP A 33 -32.26 -12.29 -5.12
CA ASP A 33 -33.07 -13.17 -5.96
C ASP A 33 -33.52 -14.42 -5.17
N PRO A 34 -34.75 -14.42 -4.62
CA PRO A 34 -35.32 -15.57 -3.91
C PRO A 34 -35.51 -16.82 -4.78
N SER A 35 -35.44 -16.69 -6.11
CA SER A 35 -35.54 -17.81 -7.05
C SER A 35 -34.19 -18.48 -7.34
N ASP A 36 -33.07 -17.82 -7.01
CA ASP A 36 -31.71 -18.39 -7.14
C ASP A 36 -31.58 -19.60 -6.19
N PRO A 37 -31.23 -20.80 -6.70
CA PRO A 37 -31.08 -21.97 -5.84
C PRO A 37 -30.04 -21.74 -4.74
N VAL A 38 -30.37 -22.21 -3.53
CA VAL A 38 -29.47 -22.17 -2.37
C VAL A 38 -28.14 -22.84 -2.74
N LYS A 39 -27.05 -22.07 -2.66
CA LYS A 39 -25.71 -22.55 -3.00
C LYS A 39 -25.18 -23.41 -1.86
N LYS A 40 -24.67 -24.60 -2.19
CA LYS A 40 -24.19 -25.59 -1.23
C LYS A 40 -22.68 -25.77 -1.36
N PHE A 41 -21.96 -25.65 -0.24
CA PHE A 41 -20.53 -25.89 -0.15
C PHE A 41 -20.22 -26.90 0.95
N THR A 42 -19.37 -27.89 0.69
CA THR A 42 -19.04 -28.96 1.65
C THR A 42 -17.54 -28.96 1.97
N TYR A 43 -17.20 -28.66 3.22
CA TYR A 43 -15.82 -28.58 3.70
C TYR A 43 -15.48 -29.76 4.60
N ASP A 44 -14.27 -29.76 5.16
CA ASP A 44 -13.86 -30.74 6.18
C ASP A 44 -14.54 -30.45 7.51
N HIS A 45 -14.74 -29.16 7.84
CA HIS A 45 -15.48 -28.67 8.99
C HIS A 45 -16.24 -27.38 8.65
N SER A 46 -17.40 -27.16 9.28
CA SER A 46 -18.14 -25.89 9.27
C SER A 46 -18.50 -25.48 10.70
N TYR A 47 -18.18 -24.24 11.08
CA TYR A 47 -18.37 -23.72 12.44
C TYR A 47 -19.31 -22.53 12.45
N TRP A 48 -20.37 -22.59 13.27
CA TRP A 48 -21.28 -21.47 13.50
C TRP A 48 -20.93 -20.77 14.80
N SER A 49 -20.57 -19.48 14.76
CA SER A 49 -20.18 -18.71 15.95
C SER A 49 -20.85 -17.33 16.04
N HIS A 50 -21.87 -17.07 15.22
CA HIS A 50 -22.52 -15.76 15.14
C HIS A 50 -23.46 -15.46 16.31
N ASP A 51 -24.29 -16.43 16.69
CA ASP A 51 -25.29 -16.33 17.76
C ASP A 51 -25.40 -17.67 18.52
N GLY A 52 -26.30 -17.74 19.50
CA GLY A 52 -26.46 -18.95 20.32
C GLY A 52 -25.40 -19.11 21.42
N PHE A 53 -24.79 -18.00 21.84
CA PHE A 53 -23.85 -17.97 22.95
C PHE A 53 -24.38 -17.14 24.12
N LYS A 54 -23.86 -17.42 25.30
CA LYS A 54 -23.98 -16.61 26.51
C LYS A 54 -22.58 -16.32 27.05
N GLU A 55 -22.37 -15.09 27.49
CA GLU A 55 -21.12 -14.71 28.14
C GLU A 55 -21.14 -15.15 29.61
N LEU A 56 -20.14 -15.93 30.01
CA LEU A 56 -19.95 -16.34 31.39
C LEU A 56 -19.33 -15.18 32.21
N PRO A 57 -19.40 -15.20 33.55
CA PRO A 57 -18.85 -14.12 34.39
C PRO A 57 -17.35 -13.84 34.19
N ASN A 58 -16.60 -14.78 33.62
CA ASN A 58 -15.19 -14.63 33.29
C ASN A 58 -14.95 -14.06 31.87
N GLY A 59 -16.00 -13.69 31.14
CA GLY A 59 -15.96 -13.19 29.77
C GLY A 59 -15.90 -14.27 28.68
N TYR A 60 -16.01 -15.55 29.02
CA TYR A 60 -15.98 -16.65 28.03
C TYR A 60 -17.34 -16.83 27.35
N CYS A 61 -17.36 -16.89 26.02
CA CYS A 61 -18.57 -17.13 25.23
C CYS A 61 -18.85 -18.64 25.18
N ALA A 62 -19.77 -19.09 26.01
CA ALA A 62 -20.20 -20.48 26.07
C ALA A 62 -21.52 -20.69 25.32
N GLN A 63 -21.81 -21.95 25.00
CA GLN A 63 -23.05 -22.35 24.38
C GLN A 63 -24.28 -21.94 25.22
N ASP A 64 -25.25 -21.28 24.60
CA ASP A 64 -26.54 -20.99 25.22
C ASP A 64 -27.61 -21.97 24.75
N THR A 65 -27.86 -23.00 25.57
CA THR A 65 -28.87 -24.03 25.28
C THR A 65 -30.30 -23.50 25.22
N SER A 66 -30.57 -22.28 25.69
CA SER A 66 -31.89 -21.65 25.59
C SER A 66 -32.13 -20.97 24.23
N HIS A 67 -31.07 -20.71 23.46
CA HIS A 67 -31.16 -20.10 22.14
C HIS A 67 -31.41 -21.16 21.04
N PRO A 68 -32.22 -20.88 20.00
CA PRO A 68 -32.47 -21.83 18.90
C PRO A 68 -31.20 -22.31 18.16
N ASN A 69 -30.20 -21.43 18.04
CA ASN A 69 -28.89 -21.76 17.49
C ASN A 69 -27.87 -22.20 18.55
N GLY A 70 -28.27 -22.32 19.81
CA GLY A 70 -27.44 -22.78 20.92
C GLY A 70 -26.70 -24.06 20.57
N ALA A 71 -27.44 -25.10 20.18
CA ALA A 71 -26.88 -26.41 19.78
C ALA A 71 -25.82 -26.32 18.65
N LYS A 72 -25.89 -25.28 17.80
CA LYS A 72 -24.99 -25.08 16.65
C LYS A 72 -23.76 -24.24 17.00
N PHE A 73 -23.82 -23.43 18.06
CA PHE A 73 -22.74 -22.55 18.45
C PHE A 73 -21.44 -23.35 18.70
N CYS A 74 -20.36 -22.88 18.07
CA CYS A 74 -19.03 -23.41 18.18
C CYS A 74 -18.15 -22.40 18.94
N ASP A 75 -17.68 -22.81 20.10
CA ASP A 75 -16.77 -22.02 20.92
C ASP A 75 -15.30 -22.24 20.52
N GLN A 76 -14.41 -21.42 21.08
CA GLN A 76 -12.99 -21.47 20.76
C GLN A 76 -12.34 -22.80 21.16
N GLU A 77 -12.85 -23.45 22.22
CA GLU A 77 -12.37 -24.75 22.67
C GLU A 77 -12.65 -25.85 21.65
N ARG A 78 -13.86 -25.86 21.06
CA ARG A 78 -14.20 -26.82 20.02
C ARG A 78 -13.36 -26.63 18.75
N VAL A 79 -13.21 -25.39 18.27
CA VAL A 79 -12.35 -25.08 17.11
C VAL A 79 -10.91 -25.56 17.35
N TYR A 80 -10.37 -25.33 18.56
CA TYR A 80 -9.03 -25.78 18.91
C TYR A 80 -8.90 -27.30 18.99
N LYS A 81 -9.91 -28.00 19.52
CA LYS A 81 -9.92 -29.47 19.57
C LYS A 81 -9.91 -30.10 18.17
N ASP A 82 -10.71 -29.55 17.26
CA ASP A 82 -10.86 -30.09 15.90
C ASP A 82 -9.63 -29.78 15.03
N LEU A 83 -9.11 -28.55 15.08
CA LEU A 83 -8.01 -28.10 14.21
C LEU A 83 -6.66 -28.03 14.93
N GLY A 84 -6.61 -27.29 16.04
CA GLY A 84 -5.36 -26.94 16.75
C GLY A 84 -4.58 -28.16 17.27
N ARG A 85 -5.28 -29.15 17.81
CA ARG A 85 -4.66 -30.42 18.25
C ARG A 85 -4.02 -31.20 17.11
N GLY A 86 -4.61 -31.15 15.92
CA GLY A 86 -4.04 -31.74 14.72
C GLY A 86 -2.72 -31.08 14.34
N VAL A 87 -2.69 -29.75 14.35
CA VAL A 87 -1.46 -28.96 14.11
C VAL A 87 -0.39 -29.28 15.16
N LEU A 88 -0.77 -29.37 16.44
CA LEU A 88 0.17 -29.72 17.52
C LEU A 88 0.74 -31.12 17.36
N ARG A 89 -0.11 -32.11 17.02
CA ARG A 89 0.34 -33.47 16.73
C ARG A 89 1.34 -33.51 15.57
N ASN A 90 1.04 -32.81 14.47
CA ASN A 90 1.95 -32.72 13.33
C ASN A 90 3.31 -32.14 13.74
N ALA A 91 3.32 -31.08 14.55
CA ALA A 91 4.54 -30.47 15.04
C ALA A 91 5.38 -31.45 15.88
N TRP A 92 4.73 -32.24 16.75
CA TRP A 92 5.38 -33.29 17.54
C TRP A 92 5.93 -34.44 16.68
N GLU A 93 5.22 -34.82 15.63
CA GLU A 93 5.64 -35.85 14.68
C GLU A 93 6.83 -35.40 13.81
N GLY A 94 7.09 -34.08 13.72
CA GLY A 94 8.17 -33.50 12.91
C GLY A 94 7.70 -33.02 11.53
N TYR A 95 6.39 -32.89 11.31
CA TYR A 95 5.84 -32.28 10.11
C TYR A 95 5.78 -30.77 10.24
N ASN A 96 6.16 -30.07 9.16
CA ASN A 96 5.80 -28.66 9.04
C ASN A 96 4.28 -28.54 8.92
N SER A 97 3.73 -27.48 9.50
CA SER A 97 2.30 -27.19 9.42
C SER A 97 2.05 -25.72 9.15
N ALA A 98 0.96 -25.43 8.45
CA ALA A 98 0.50 -24.06 8.25
C ALA A 98 -1.00 -23.98 8.54
N LEU A 99 -1.41 -22.94 9.24
CA LEU A 99 -2.81 -22.61 9.44
C LEU A 99 -2.98 -21.14 9.08
N PHE A 100 -3.80 -20.85 8.08
CA PHE A 100 -4.07 -19.48 7.67
C PHE A 100 -5.56 -19.17 7.65
N ALA A 101 -5.92 -18.00 8.16
CA ALA A 101 -7.28 -17.50 8.12
C ALA A 101 -7.48 -16.52 6.96
N TYR A 102 -8.55 -16.71 6.18
CA TYR A 102 -8.89 -15.93 5.00
C TYR A 102 -10.37 -15.51 5.04
N GLY A 103 -10.67 -14.29 4.60
CA GLY A 103 -12.01 -13.72 4.55
C GLY A 103 -12.02 -12.21 4.71
N GLN A 104 -13.19 -11.59 4.56
CA GLN A 104 -13.31 -10.13 4.66
C GLN A 104 -13.00 -9.62 6.09
N THR A 105 -12.72 -8.33 6.21
CA THR A 105 -12.59 -7.69 7.52
C THR A 105 -13.88 -7.84 8.35
N GLY A 106 -13.71 -8.19 9.62
CA GLY A 106 -14.82 -8.42 10.55
C GLY A 106 -15.50 -9.78 10.43
N SER A 107 -14.97 -10.73 9.64
CA SER A 107 -15.55 -12.07 9.51
C SER A 107 -15.08 -13.11 10.54
N GLY A 108 -14.16 -12.76 11.45
CA GLY A 108 -13.66 -13.68 12.49
C GLY A 108 -12.28 -14.30 12.25
N LYS A 109 -11.44 -13.74 11.36
CA LYS A 109 -10.07 -14.24 11.09
C LYS A 109 -9.18 -14.20 12.34
N SER A 110 -8.95 -13.00 12.88
CA SER A 110 -8.12 -12.78 14.06
C SER A 110 -8.75 -13.41 15.31
N TRP A 111 -10.08 -13.42 15.41
CA TRP A 111 -10.82 -14.16 16.44
C TRP A 111 -10.46 -15.66 16.46
N SER A 112 -10.44 -16.31 15.29
CA SER A 112 -10.12 -17.74 15.20
C SER A 112 -8.65 -18.04 15.50
N VAL A 113 -7.73 -17.23 14.95
CA VAL A 113 -6.29 -17.47 15.05
C VAL A 113 -5.76 -17.08 16.43
N ILE A 114 -6.00 -15.84 16.87
CA ILE A 114 -5.45 -15.28 18.11
C ILE A 114 -6.50 -15.36 19.24
N GLY A 115 -7.72 -14.88 18.98
CA GLY A 115 -8.77 -14.71 19.98
C GLY A 115 -8.47 -13.61 21.01
N TYR A 116 -9.48 -13.21 21.79
CA TYR A 116 -9.37 -12.07 22.70
C TYR A 116 -9.90 -12.38 24.10
N GLY A 117 -9.28 -11.76 25.11
CA GLY A 117 -9.69 -11.90 26.51
C GLY A 117 -9.72 -13.36 26.96
N ALA A 118 -10.86 -13.80 27.49
CA ALA A 118 -11.08 -15.19 27.89
C ALA A 118 -11.23 -16.16 26.69
N ASN A 119 -11.58 -15.65 25.50
CA ASN A 119 -11.86 -16.43 24.31
C ASN A 119 -10.59 -16.63 23.45
N LYS A 120 -9.56 -17.22 24.05
CA LYS A 120 -8.28 -17.53 23.39
C LYS A 120 -8.51 -18.40 22.15
N GLY A 121 -7.96 -17.99 21.01
CA GLY A 121 -8.02 -18.72 19.73
C GLY A 121 -7.02 -19.87 19.66
N ILE A 122 -6.68 -20.28 18.44
CA ILE A 122 -5.83 -21.44 18.20
C ILE A 122 -4.39 -21.21 18.67
N VAL A 123 -3.77 -20.06 18.37
CA VAL A 123 -2.35 -19.81 18.68
C VAL A 123 -2.07 -19.88 20.19
N PRO A 124 -2.80 -19.17 21.06
CA PRO A 124 -2.49 -19.21 22.49
C PRO A 124 -2.72 -20.59 23.10
N LYS A 125 -3.81 -21.28 22.72
CA LYS A 125 -4.12 -22.64 23.19
C LYS A 125 -3.09 -23.68 22.74
N PHE A 126 -2.65 -23.58 21.48
CA PHE A 126 -1.59 -24.42 20.91
C PHE A 126 -0.29 -24.29 21.72
N CYS A 127 0.14 -23.06 21.99
CA CYS A 127 1.36 -22.78 22.74
C CYS A 127 1.27 -23.26 24.20
N GLU A 128 0.12 -23.04 24.83
CA GLU A 128 -0.14 -23.49 26.21
C GLU A 128 -0.08 -25.02 26.32
N GLU A 129 -0.75 -25.74 25.43
CA GLU A 129 -0.72 -27.20 25.41
C GLU A 129 0.66 -27.75 25.05
N MET A 130 1.38 -27.13 24.10
CA MET A 130 2.75 -27.50 23.74
C MET A 130 3.68 -27.45 24.95
N PHE A 131 3.71 -26.33 25.68
CA PHE A 131 4.59 -26.19 26.84
C PHE A 131 4.19 -27.09 28.00
N ARG A 132 2.89 -27.29 28.23
CA ARG A 132 2.42 -28.28 29.19
C ARG A 132 2.93 -29.68 28.85
N SER A 133 2.83 -30.09 27.58
CA SER A 133 3.35 -31.38 27.13
C SER A 133 4.88 -31.50 27.25
N ILE A 134 5.63 -30.40 27.04
CA ILE A 134 7.09 -30.37 27.29
C ILE A 134 7.38 -30.60 28.78
N GLU A 135 6.65 -29.92 29.66
CA GLU A 135 6.81 -30.06 31.12
C GLU A 135 6.46 -31.47 31.59
N ASP A 136 5.37 -32.06 31.07
CA ASP A 136 4.95 -33.41 31.41
C ASP A 136 6.01 -34.45 31.00
N LYS A 137 6.58 -34.32 29.79
CA LYS A 137 7.69 -35.19 29.33
C LYS A 137 8.94 -35.06 30.21
N ARG A 138 9.30 -33.84 30.59
CA ARG A 138 10.42 -33.59 31.53
C ARG A 138 10.16 -34.24 32.89
N ARG A 139 8.93 -34.15 33.41
CA ARG A 139 8.54 -34.78 34.68
C ARG A 139 8.53 -36.31 34.62
N SER A 140 8.20 -36.90 33.46
CA SER A 140 8.27 -38.35 33.27
C SER A 140 9.69 -38.90 33.09
N GLY A 141 10.73 -38.05 33.14
CA GLY A 141 12.13 -38.45 32.99
C GLY A 141 12.58 -38.62 31.54
N ASP A 142 11.85 -38.07 30.56
CA ASP A 142 12.29 -38.03 29.17
C ASP A 142 13.57 -37.19 29.04
N THR A 143 14.60 -37.76 28.41
CA THR A 143 15.90 -37.11 28.20
C THR A 143 15.95 -36.29 26.91
N THR A 144 14.85 -36.21 26.17
CA THR A 144 14.72 -35.40 24.96
C THR A 144 14.85 -33.91 25.29
N GLU A 145 15.76 -33.22 24.60
CA GLU A 145 15.88 -31.77 24.68
C GLU A 145 14.88 -31.10 23.74
N PHE A 146 14.17 -30.10 24.25
CA PHE A 146 13.18 -29.33 23.50
C PHE A 146 13.65 -27.88 23.34
N GLU A 147 13.80 -27.44 22.09
CA GLU A 147 14.11 -26.06 21.74
C GLU A 147 12.93 -25.46 20.99
N VAL A 148 12.33 -24.39 21.55
CA VAL A 148 11.20 -23.67 20.96
C VAL A 148 11.64 -22.25 20.62
N ARG A 149 11.47 -21.85 19.37
CA ARG A 149 11.73 -20.48 18.92
C ARG A 149 10.49 -19.88 18.27
N LEU A 150 10.31 -18.58 18.50
CA LEU A 150 9.21 -17.79 17.99
C LEU A 150 9.73 -16.72 17.03
N SER A 151 9.08 -16.58 15.89
CA SER A 151 9.22 -15.42 15.01
C SER A 151 7.84 -14.80 14.76
N MET A 152 7.82 -13.51 14.51
CA MET A 152 6.60 -12.79 14.15
C MET A 152 6.95 -11.71 13.14
N LEU A 153 6.30 -11.74 11.98
CA LEU A 153 6.49 -10.75 10.93
C LEU A 153 5.17 -10.24 10.40
N GLU A 154 5.20 -9.05 9.83
CA GLU A 154 4.12 -8.49 9.03
C GLU A 154 4.56 -8.31 7.57
N ILE A 155 3.60 -8.46 6.67
CA ILE A 155 3.74 -8.09 5.26
C ILE A 155 2.74 -6.97 5.01
N TYR A 156 3.24 -5.78 4.76
CA TYR A 156 2.45 -4.59 4.46
C TYR A 156 3.03 -3.89 3.24
N ASN A 157 2.20 -3.67 2.20
CA ASN A 157 2.62 -3.06 0.94
C ASN A 157 3.85 -3.76 0.31
N GLU A 158 3.85 -5.10 0.27
CA GLU A 158 4.97 -5.94 -0.20
C GLU A 158 6.31 -5.76 0.56
N ILE A 159 6.29 -5.08 1.72
CA ILE A 159 7.44 -4.92 2.60
C ILE A 159 7.28 -5.87 3.80
N VAL A 160 8.29 -6.72 4.02
CA VAL A 160 8.35 -7.59 5.21
C VAL A 160 8.93 -6.80 6.37
N ARG A 161 8.26 -6.78 7.52
CA ARG A 161 8.81 -6.22 8.76
C ARG A 161 8.86 -7.26 9.86
N ASP A 162 9.96 -7.25 10.60
CA ASP A 162 10.11 -8.05 11.81
C ASP A 162 9.38 -7.36 12.97
N LEU A 163 8.40 -8.05 13.55
CA LEU A 163 7.62 -7.53 14.67
C LEU A 163 8.30 -7.77 16.02
N LEU A 164 9.33 -8.61 16.09
CA LEU A 164 10.09 -8.87 17.32
C LEU A 164 11.41 -8.08 17.40
N ASN A 165 11.78 -7.36 16.33
CA ASN A 165 12.96 -6.50 16.30
C ASN A 165 12.58 -5.00 16.22
N PRO A 166 12.50 -4.31 17.37
CA PRO A 166 12.09 -2.90 17.41
C PRO A 166 13.12 -1.93 16.79
N THR A 167 14.38 -2.36 16.66
CA THR A 167 15.52 -1.56 16.17
C THR A 167 15.85 -1.72 14.68
N GLY A 168 15.15 -2.62 13.98
CA GLY A 168 15.35 -2.83 12.55
C GLY A 168 15.00 -1.58 11.72
N ASP A 169 15.64 -1.44 10.55
CA ASP A 169 15.30 -0.39 9.57
C ASP A 169 13.87 -0.60 9.05
N ARG A 170 12.91 0.06 9.71
CA ARG A 170 11.47 -0.06 9.43
C ARG A 170 11.08 0.43 8.03
N LYS A 171 11.94 1.24 7.37
CA LYS A 171 11.68 1.81 6.04
C LYS A 171 12.01 0.84 4.92
N ARG A 172 13.11 0.08 5.01
CA ARG A 172 13.53 -0.86 3.96
C ARG A 172 12.89 -2.25 4.07
N GLY A 173 12.58 -2.71 5.28
CA GLY A 173 12.07 -4.06 5.53
C GLY A 173 13.08 -5.18 5.26
N LEU A 174 12.71 -6.42 5.59
CA LEU A 174 13.52 -7.60 5.37
C LEU A 174 13.45 -8.06 3.92
N LYS A 175 14.59 -8.46 3.35
CA LYS A 175 14.65 -9.08 2.03
C LYS A 175 14.15 -10.52 2.10
N VAL A 176 13.33 -10.94 1.13
CA VAL A 176 12.98 -12.36 0.97
C VAL A 176 13.98 -13.00 0.03
N ARG A 177 14.61 -14.09 0.49
CA ARG A 177 15.58 -14.89 -0.25
C ARG A 177 15.04 -16.30 -0.46
N GLU A 178 15.64 -17.04 -1.38
CA GLU A 178 15.31 -18.44 -1.65
C GLU A 178 16.48 -19.33 -1.25
N HIS A 179 16.20 -20.37 -0.48
CA HIS A 179 17.17 -21.40 -0.13
C HIS A 179 16.82 -22.70 -0.87
N PRO A 180 17.78 -23.40 -1.53
CA PRO A 180 17.50 -24.58 -2.33
C PRO A 180 16.73 -25.69 -1.59
N LYS A 181 17.02 -25.89 -0.29
CA LYS A 181 16.33 -26.90 0.54
C LYS A 181 15.17 -26.34 1.39
N LYS A 182 15.23 -25.07 1.78
CA LYS A 182 14.26 -24.49 2.76
C LYS A 182 13.12 -23.74 2.06
N GLY A 183 13.27 -23.40 0.78
CA GLY A 183 12.36 -22.51 0.07
C GLY A 183 12.60 -21.05 0.43
N PHE A 184 11.57 -20.21 0.28
CA PHE A 184 11.69 -18.79 0.57
C PHE A 184 11.68 -18.49 2.07
N TYR A 185 12.52 -17.54 2.49
CA TYR A 185 12.62 -17.07 3.87
C TYR A 185 12.95 -15.57 3.92
N ALA A 186 12.64 -14.93 5.05
CA ALA A 186 12.99 -13.53 5.30
C ALA A 186 14.41 -13.46 5.91
N GLU A 187 15.34 -12.88 5.17
CA GLU A 187 16.74 -12.74 5.57
C GLU A 187 16.85 -11.81 6.77
N GLY A 188 17.43 -12.31 7.87
CA GLY A 188 17.63 -11.55 9.11
C GLY A 188 16.43 -11.49 10.05
N LEU A 189 15.37 -12.28 9.79
CA LEU A 189 14.24 -12.41 10.70
C LEU A 189 14.67 -12.93 12.08
N GLN A 190 14.27 -12.25 13.14
CA GLN A 190 14.61 -12.61 14.51
C GLN A 190 13.86 -13.85 14.97
N MET A 191 14.63 -14.82 15.46
CA MET A 191 14.14 -16.06 16.06
C MET A 191 14.31 -16.00 17.58
N ALA A 192 13.27 -15.59 18.30
CA ALA A 192 13.30 -15.46 19.76
C ALA A 192 13.20 -16.84 20.44
N LEU A 193 14.21 -17.22 21.21
CA LEU A 193 14.17 -18.41 22.05
C LEU A 193 13.18 -18.20 23.20
N VAL A 194 12.28 -19.16 23.43
CA VAL A 194 11.23 -19.09 24.45
C VAL A 194 11.20 -20.35 25.30
N THR A 195 11.03 -20.21 26.61
CA THR A 195 11.03 -21.35 27.56
C THR A 195 9.69 -21.60 28.24
N SER A 196 8.69 -20.77 27.99
CA SER A 196 7.35 -20.95 28.54
C SER A 196 6.28 -20.28 27.68
N TYR A 197 5.03 -20.69 27.88
CA TYR A 197 3.88 -20.03 27.28
C TYR A 197 3.82 -18.53 27.64
N LYS A 198 4.15 -18.15 28.89
CA LYS A 198 4.17 -16.74 29.32
C LYS A 198 5.15 -15.89 28.51
N GLU A 199 6.31 -16.45 28.14
CA GLU A 199 7.28 -15.75 27.30
C GLU A 199 6.77 -15.59 25.86
N ILE A 200 6.08 -16.60 25.30
CA ILE A 200 5.40 -16.49 24.01
C ILE A 200 4.33 -15.41 24.06
N GLU A 201 3.44 -15.45 25.04
CA GLU A 201 2.35 -14.48 25.19
C GLU A 201 2.90 -13.05 25.25
N ARG A 202 3.96 -12.83 26.03
CA ARG A 202 4.66 -11.54 26.08
C ARG A 202 5.23 -11.13 24.73
N LYS A 203 5.88 -12.06 23.99
CA LYS A 203 6.45 -11.77 22.67
C LYS A 203 5.39 -11.51 21.60
N LEU A 204 4.26 -12.21 21.65
CA LEU A 204 3.10 -11.94 20.80
C LEU A 204 2.51 -10.56 21.09
N ASN A 205 2.40 -10.19 22.38
CA ASN A 205 1.94 -8.85 22.80
C ASN A 205 2.92 -7.75 22.37
N GLU A 206 4.23 -7.99 22.48
CA GLU A 206 5.28 -7.11 21.98
C GLU A 206 5.14 -6.90 20.47
N GLY A 207 5.05 -7.98 19.69
CA GLY A 207 4.86 -7.90 18.24
C GLY A 207 3.55 -7.21 17.84
N THR A 208 2.47 -7.43 18.58
CA THR A 208 1.18 -6.76 18.37
C THR A 208 1.26 -5.27 18.69
N THR A 209 2.03 -4.89 19.71
CA THR A 209 2.29 -3.49 20.07
C THR A 209 3.15 -2.82 19.00
N ASN A 210 4.21 -3.48 18.53
CA ASN A 210 5.08 -2.97 17.48
C ASN A 210 4.33 -2.79 16.16
N ARG A 211 3.44 -3.74 15.82
CA ARG A 211 2.47 -3.61 14.71
C ARG A 211 1.65 -2.33 14.86
N SER A 212 1.10 -2.09 16.05
CA SER A 212 0.23 -0.94 16.35
C SER A 212 0.93 0.42 16.33
N ILE A 213 2.21 0.50 16.77
CA ILE A 213 3.02 1.72 16.73
C ILE A 213 3.37 2.10 15.27
N ALA A 214 3.55 1.12 14.39
CA ALA A 214 3.67 1.39 12.96
C ALA A 214 2.35 1.92 12.37
N SER A 215 1.20 1.42 12.87
CA SER A 215 -0.14 1.82 12.46
C SER A 215 -0.55 3.25 12.82
N THR A 216 0.03 3.87 13.86
CA THR A 216 -0.35 5.24 14.24
C THR A 216 0.06 6.29 13.23
N ASN A 217 0.83 5.95 12.19
CA ASN A 217 1.17 6.87 11.10
C ASN A 217 0.19 6.85 9.92
N MET A 218 -0.79 5.94 9.88
CA MET A 218 -1.89 5.88 8.92
C MET A 218 -2.84 4.74 9.33
N ASN A 219 -4.09 5.08 9.67
CA ASN A 219 -5.23 4.25 10.15
C ASN A 219 -5.16 2.70 10.07
N ALA A 220 -5.69 2.03 11.11
CA ALA A 220 -6.18 0.64 11.18
C ALA A 220 -5.46 -0.41 10.28
N THR A 221 -4.18 -0.67 10.55
CA THR A 221 -3.33 -1.59 9.76
C THR A 221 -3.68 -3.08 9.92
N SER A 222 -4.42 -3.52 10.95
CA SER A 222 -4.64 -4.96 11.18
C SER A 222 -5.50 -5.65 10.12
N SER A 223 -6.39 -4.94 9.43
CA SER A 223 -7.14 -5.48 8.28
C SER A 223 -6.36 -5.40 6.97
N ARG A 224 -5.20 -4.74 6.96
CA ARG A 224 -4.47 -4.29 5.77
C ARG A 224 -3.05 -4.84 5.69
N ALA A 225 -2.65 -5.70 6.62
CA ALA A 225 -1.36 -6.37 6.63
C ALA A 225 -1.55 -7.85 6.92
N HIS A 226 -0.71 -8.70 6.32
CA HIS A 226 -0.66 -10.12 6.67
C HIS A 226 0.28 -10.31 7.84
N THR A 227 -0.15 -11.02 8.88
CA THR A 227 0.70 -11.36 10.02
C THR A 227 1.06 -12.84 9.95
N ILE A 228 2.34 -13.17 10.05
CA ILE A 228 2.82 -14.56 10.12
C ILE A 228 3.53 -14.75 11.46
N VAL A 229 3.01 -15.65 12.28
CA VAL A 229 3.66 -16.14 13.50
C VAL A 229 4.29 -17.50 13.18
N GLY A 230 5.61 -17.61 13.33
CA GLY A 230 6.36 -18.84 13.13
C GLY A 230 6.78 -19.46 14.45
N ILE A 231 6.37 -20.70 14.71
CA ILE A 231 6.81 -21.48 15.87
C ILE A 231 7.69 -22.62 15.39
N HIS A 232 8.95 -22.62 15.81
CA HIS A 232 9.93 -23.63 15.45
C HIS A 232 10.15 -24.53 16.66
N LEU A 233 9.82 -25.81 16.53
CA LEU A 233 10.06 -26.83 17.54
C LEU A 233 11.18 -27.76 17.06
N THR A 234 12.24 -27.86 17.86
CA THR A 234 13.31 -28.85 17.66
C THR A 234 13.36 -29.80 18.85
N GLN A 235 13.35 -31.09 18.57
CA GLN A 235 13.42 -32.18 19.52
C GLN A 235 14.73 -32.92 19.28
N LYS A 236 15.64 -32.89 20.25
CA LYS A 236 16.90 -33.65 20.18
C LYS A 236 16.82 -34.83 21.13
N SER A 237 16.88 -36.03 20.58
CA SER A 237 16.84 -37.26 21.35
C SER A 237 18.11 -38.07 21.08
N ARG A 238 18.62 -38.74 22.11
CA ARG A 238 19.70 -39.72 21.96
C ARG A 238 19.10 -41.12 21.82
N LYS A 239 19.31 -41.77 20.69
CA LYS A 239 18.88 -43.15 20.46
C LYS A 239 19.73 -44.11 21.32
N SER A 240 19.21 -45.32 21.57
CA SER A 240 19.88 -46.34 22.38
C SER A 240 21.27 -46.75 21.87
N ASN A 241 21.52 -46.56 20.58
CA ASN A 241 22.83 -46.77 19.94
C ASN A 241 23.82 -45.60 20.13
N GLY A 242 23.49 -44.61 20.96
CA GLY A 242 24.30 -43.42 21.21
C GLY A 242 24.20 -42.33 20.14
N GLN A 243 23.47 -42.57 19.04
CA GLN A 243 23.29 -41.60 17.95
C GLN A 243 22.30 -40.52 18.33
N GLU A 244 22.69 -39.26 18.16
CA GLU A 244 21.79 -38.11 18.34
C GLU A 244 20.96 -37.87 17.08
N THR A 245 19.64 -37.76 17.26
CA THR A 245 18.70 -37.40 16.19
C THR A 245 18.01 -36.09 16.52
N ALA A 246 17.89 -35.23 15.50
CA ALA A 246 17.17 -33.98 15.58
C ALA A 246 15.90 -34.07 14.73
N LYS A 247 14.76 -33.92 15.38
CA LYS A 247 13.45 -33.81 14.73
C LYS A 247 13.01 -32.36 14.81
N SER A 248 12.64 -31.77 13.67
CA SER A 248 12.26 -30.37 13.59
C SER A 248 10.91 -30.17 12.93
N SER A 249 10.18 -29.15 13.35
CA SER A 249 8.94 -28.73 12.72
C SER A 249 8.80 -27.22 12.77
N ILE A 250 8.21 -26.67 11.72
CA ILE A 250 7.85 -25.26 11.61
C ILE A 250 6.34 -25.16 11.51
N VAL A 251 5.73 -24.40 12.43
CA VAL A 251 4.30 -24.10 12.43
C VAL A 251 4.11 -22.64 12.07
N HIS A 252 3.51 -22.38 10.92
CA HIS A 252 3.13 -21.04 10.49
C HIS A 252 1.65 -20.80 10.80
N LEU A 253 1.37 -19.80 11.63
CA LEU A 253 0.03 -19.36 11.98
C LEU A 253 -0.16 -17.97 11.36
N VAL A 254 -1.06 -17.88 10.38
CA VAL A 254 -1.15 -16.75 9.46
C VAL A 254 -2.51 -16.08 9.58
N ASP A 255 -2.51 -14.79 9.86
CA ASP A 255 -3.68 -13.93 9.81
C ASP A 255 -3.57 -13.06 8.57
N LEU A 256 -4.35 -13.36 7.54
CA LEU A 256 -4.32 -12.61 6.28
C LEU A 256 -5.09 -11.30 6.38
N ALA A 257 -4.71 -10.33 5.55
CA ALA A 257 -5.48 -9.11 5.36
C ALA A 257 -6.94 -9.41 4.89
N GLY A 258 -7.82 -8.42 5.03
CA GLY A 258 -9.19 -8.50 4.54
C GLY A 258 -9.25 -8.79 3.04
N SER A 259 -10.10 -9.74 2.65
CA SER A 259 -10.28 -10.13 1.24
C SER A 259 -11.21 -9.21 0.44
N GLU A 260 -11.82 -8.22 1.08
CA GLU A 260 -12.74 -7.30 0.45
C GLU A 260 -12.08 -6.44 -0.63
N ARG A 261 -12.81 -6.18 -1.72
CA ARG A 261 -12.29 -5.35 -2.82
C ARG A 261 -12.07 -3.91 -2.36
N ALA A 262 -10.96 -3.29 -2.81
CA ALA A 262 -10.65 -1.90 -2.48
C ALA A 262 -11.79 -0.91 -2.85
N SER A 263 -12.55 -1.19 -3.90
CA SER A 263 -13.73 -0.41 -4.30
C SER A 263 -14.80 -0.31 -3.20
N ASN A 264 -14.94 -1.34 -2.37
CA ASN A 264 -15.95 -1.43 -1.33
C ASN A 264 -15.51 -0.69 -0.04
N THR A 265 -14.26 -0.22 0.02
CA THR A 265 -13.69 0.44 1.20
C THR A 265 -13.79 1.97 1.16
N GLY A 266 -14.23 2.56 0.04
CA GLY A 266 -14.32 4.02 -0.14
C GLY A 266 -12.96 4.75 -0.13
N ALA A 267 -11.84 4.03 -0.27
CA ALA A 267 -10.49 4.58 -0.17
C ALA A 267 -10.09 5.42 -1.40
N THR A 268 -9.53 6.62 -1.18
CA THR A 268 -9.00 7.51 -2.23
C THR A 268 -7.49 7.80 -2.05
N GLY A 269 -6.81 8.23 -3.11
CA GLY A 269 -5.40 8.66 -3.07
C GLY A 269 -4.43 7.57 -2.62
N ASP A 270 -3.53 7.88 -1.68
CA ASP A 270 -2.52 6.94 -1.17
C ASP A 270 -3.14 5.68 -0.53
N ARG A 271 -4.35 5.78 0.03
CA ARG A 271 -5.07 4.62 0.57
C ARG A 271 -5.55 3.66 -0.51
N LEU A 272 -5.80 4.16 -1.73
CA LEU A 272 -6.13 3.31 -2.88
C LEU A 272 -4.88 2.56 -3.38
N LYS A 273 -3.72 3.25 -3.42
CA LYS A 273 -2.43 2.62 -3.75
C LYS A 273 -2.07 1.52 -2.74
N GLU A 274 -2.24 1.81 -1.46
CA GLU A 274 -2.09 0.84 -0.36
C GLU A 274 -3.05 -0.36 -0.52
N GLY A 275 -4.35 -0.08 -0.72
CA GLY A 275 -5.36 -1.12 -0.96
C GLY A 275 -5.07 -1.98 -2.21
N ALA A 276 -4.46 -1.40 -3.25
CA ALA A 276 -4.06 -2.12 -4.45
C ALA A 276 -2.92 -3.12 -4.15
N ALA A 277 -1.90 -2.73 -3.38
CA ALA A 277 -0.80 -3.62 -3.01
C ALA A 277 -1.25 -4.76 -2.09
N ILE A 278 -2.16 -4.48 -1.16
CA ILE A 278 -2.76 -5.52 -0.30
C ILE A 278 -3.54 -6.51 -1.16
N ASN A 279 -4.37 -6.01 -2.07
CA ASN A 279 -5.12 -6.85 -2.99
C ASN A 279 -4.23 -7.58 -4.01
N GLN A 280 -3.06 -7.04 -4.34
CA GLN A 280 -2.06 -7.74 -5.16
C GLN A 280 -1.64 -9.04 -4.48
N SER A 281 -1.20 -8.99 -3.23
CA SER A 281 -0.76 -10.17 -2.49
C SER A 281 -1.84 -11.27 -2.37
N LEU A 282 -3.10 -10.88 -2.12
CA LEU A 282 -4.23 -11.82 -2.05
C LEU A 282 -4.66 -12.34 -3.44
N SER A 283 -4.55 -11.51 -4.48
CA SER A 283 -4.82 -11.92 -5.86
C SER A 283 -3.77 -12.92 -6.34
N CYS A 284 -2.48 -12.67 -6.07
CA CYS A 284 -1.39 -13.61 -6.33
C CYS A 284 -1.61 -14.93 -5.58
N LEU A 285 -2.04 -14.88 -4.31
CA LEU A 285 -2.42 -16.07 -3.56
C LEU A 285 -3.55 -16.85 -4.26
N GLY A 286 -4.55 -16.14 -4.78
CA GLY A 286 -5.66 -16.73 -5.53
C GLY A 286 -5.20 -17.41 -6.81
N ASN A 287 -4.26 -16.81 -7.53
CA ASN A 287 -3.65 -17.38 -8.74
C ASN A 287 -2.83 -18.64 -8.41
N CYS A 288 -2.06 -18.63 -7.30
CA CYS A 288 -1.35 -19.82 -6.85
C CYS A 288 -2.31 -20.97 -6.51
N ILE A 289 -3.37 -20.69 -5.75
CA ILE A 289 -4.38 -21.68 -5.38
C ILE A 289 -5.08 -22.26 -6.61
N HIS A 290 -5.45 -21.41 -7.56
CA HIS A 290 -6.05 -21.87 -8.81
C HIS A 290 -5.09 -22.76 -9.61
N ALA A 291 -3.85 -22.34 -9.81
CA ALA A 291 -2.85 -23.12 -10.55
C ALA A 291 -2.52 -24.47 -9.87
N LEU A 292 -2.49 -24.50 -8.53
CA LEU A 292 -2.27 -25.72 -7.75
C LEU A 292 -3.47 -26.67 -7.82
N ALA A 293 -4.69 -26.15 -7.79
CA ALA A 293 -5.91 -26.95 -7.97
C ALA A 293 -5.95 -27.59 -9.37
N GLU A 294 -5.61 -26.84 -10.43
CA GLU A 294 -5.51 -27.39 -11.78
C GLU A 294 -4.43 -28.48 -11.91
N ARG A 295 -3.28 -28.30 -11.23
CA ARG A 295 -2.23 -29.33 -11.13
C ARG A 295 -2.72 -30.60 -10.45
N ALA A 296 -3.48 -30.47 -9.38
CA ALA A 296 -4.05 -31.62 -8.67
C ALA A 296 -5.05 -32.41 -9.54
N MET A 297 -5.65 -31.75 -10.53
CA MET A 297 -6.49 -32.35 -11.58
C MET A 297 -5.69 -32.87 -12.80
N GLY A 298 -4.36 -32.89 -12.74
CA GLY A 298 -3.49 -33.43 -13.79
C GLY A 298 -3.13 -32.46 -14.91
N ARG A 299 -3.45 -31.16 -14.79
CA ARG A 299 -3.09 -30.16 -15.81
C ARG A 299 -1.71 -29.57 -15.53
N ASN A 300 -0.91 -29.41 -16.58
CA ASN A 300 0.40 -28.78 -16.47
C ASN A 300 0.24 -27.26 -16.39
N SER A 301 0.19 -26.72 -15.17
CA SER A 301 0.13 -25.27 -14.92
C SER A 301 1.38 -24.79 -14.17
N ARG A 302 1.91 -23.62 -14.51
CA ARG A 302 3.01 -22.97 -13.79
C ARG A 302 2.43 -22.20 -12.60
N VAL A 303 2.93 -22.47 -11.39
CA VAL A 303 2.44 -21.81 -10.18
C VAL A 303 3.22 -20.51 -9.93
N PRO A 304 2.56 -19.34 -9.86
CA PRO A 304 3.21 -18.03 -9.79
C PRO A 304 3.64 -17.62 -8.36
N PHE A 305 4.37 -18.47 -7.63
CA PHE A 305 4.75 -18.16 -6.24
C PHE A 305 5.61 -16.89 -6.09
N ARG A 306 6.30 -16.47 -7.15
CA ARG A 306 7.24 -15.33 -7.12
C ARG A 306 6.55 -13.97 -7.27
N ASP A 307 5.26 -13.94 -7.59
CA ASP A 307 4.53 -12.71 -7.97
C ASP A 307 4.20 -11.82 -6.77
N SER A 308 4.24 -12.36 -5.54
CA SER A 308 4.12 -11.59 -4.31
C SER A 308 5.00 -12.12 -3.18
N VAL A 309 5.32 -11.28 -2.21
CA VAL A 309 6.04 -11.63 -0.98
C VAL A 309 5.29 -12.71 -0.20
N LEU A 310 3.96 -12.57 -0.07
CA LEU A 310 3.11 -13.52 0.64
C LEU A 310 3.19 -14.91 0.00
N THR A 311 3.03 -15.01 -1.31
CA THR A 311 3.07 -16.30 -2.02
C THR A 311 4.44 -16.95 -1.98
N ARG A 312 5.52 -16.17 -1.95
CA ARG A 312 6.89 -16.70 -1.75
C ARG A 312 6.98 -17.36 -0.38
N LEU A 313 6.65 -16.63 0.69
CA LEU A 313 6.76 -17.12 2.07
C LEU A 313 5.80 -18.30 2.36
N LEU A 314 4.63 -18.35 1.69
CA LEU A 314 3.67 -19.44 1.82
C LEU A 314 3.85 -20.57 0.80
N MET A 315 4.90 -20.57 -0.02
CA MET A 315 5.12 -21.59 -1.05
C MET A 315 5.06 -23.01 -0.48
N ASN A 316 5.78 -23.27 0.61
CA ASN A 316 5.81 -24.58 1.25
C ASN A 316 4.46 -24.95 1.87
N ALA A 317 3.71 -23.96 2.38
CA ALA A 317 2.39 -24.16 2.94
C ALA A 317 1.38 -24.59 1.87
N LEU A 318 1.42 -24.02 0.67
CA LEU A 318 0.39 -24.25 -0.35
C LEU A 318 0.69 -25.46 -1.23
N GLY A 319 1.95 -25.68 -1.62
CA GLY A 319 2.29 -26.71 -2.62
C GLY A 319 3.54 -27.52 -2.29
N GLY A 320 4.07 -27.42 -1.07
CA GLY A 320 5.34 -28.03 -0.69
C GLY A 320 5.24 -28.93 0.55
N ASN A 321 6.32 -28.95 1.34
CA ASN A 321 6.44 -29.74 2.55
C ASN A 321 5.74 -29.07 3.73
N SER A 322 4.41 -29.22 3.81
CA SER A 322 3.57 -28.75 4.92
C SER A 322 2.23 -29.48 4.98
N ARG A 323 1.72 -29.72 6.19
CA ARG A 323 0.30 -30.03 6.44
C ARG A 323 -0.46 -28.73 6.66
N THR A 324 -1.40 -28.41 5.79
CA THR A 324 -1.95 -27.06 5.71
C THR A 324 -3.45 -27.03 5.94
N ILE A 325 -3.90 -26.09 6.78
CA ILE A 325 -5.28 -25.81 7.13
C ILE A 325 -5.61 -24.39 6.69
N MET A 326 -6.74 -24.22 5.99
CA MET A 326 -7.31 -22.92 5.68
C MET A 326 -8.59 -22.73 6.52
N ILE A 327 -8.67 -21.62 7.26
CA ILE A 327 -9.91 -21.17 7.91
C ILE A 327 -10.56 -20.11 7.02
N ALA A 328 -11.70 -20.45 6.42
CA ALA A 328 -12.49 -19.52 5.64
C ALA A 328 -13.52 -18.82 6.54
N ALA A 329 -13.21 -17.61 6.97
CA ALA A 329 -14.03 -16.82 7.88
C ALA A 329 -15.03 -15.96 7.06
N ILE A 330 -16.33 -16.15 7.29
CA ILE A 330 -17.42 -15.52 6.51
C ILE A 330 -18.39 -14.75 7.40
N SER A 331 -19.07 -13.75 6.84
CA SER A 331 -20.14 -13.02 7.52
C SER A 331 -21.51 -13.59 7.13
N PRO A 332 -22.45 -13.78 8.09
CA PRO A 332 -23.78 -14.24 7.77
C PRO A 332 -24.71 -13.13 7.25
N ALA A 333 -24.30 -11.86 7.26
CA ALA A 333 -25.15 -10.74 6.88
C ALA A 333 -25.36 -10.64 5.35
N ASP A 334 -26.59 -10.35 4.93
CA ASP A 334 -26.99 -10.18 3.52
C ASP A 334 -26.14 -9.17 2.74
N ILE A 335 -25.81 -8.02 3.32
CA ILE A 335 -24.93 -7.00 2.73
C ILE A 335 -23.55 -7.52 2.31
N ASN A 336 -23.12 -8.66 2.88
CA ASN A 336 -21.83 -9.28 2.63
C ASN A 336 -21.92 -10.47 1.67
N TYR A 337 -23.06 -10.68 0.99
CA TYR A 337 -23.30 -11.84 0.14
C TYR A 337 -22.16 -12.12 -0.85
N GLU A 338 -21.73 -11.12 -1.62
CA GLU A 338 -20.68 -11.28 -2.64
C GLU A 338 -19.32 -11.69 -2.04
N GLU A 339 -18.94 -11.10 -0.90
CA GLU A 339 -17.69 -11.39 -0.22
C GLU A 339 -17.71 -12.79 0.44
N THR A 340 -18.85 -13.16 1.04
CA THR A 340 -19.08 -14.50 1.57
C THR A 340 -19.05 -15.56 0.46
N LEU A 341 -19.72 -15.33 -0.67
CA LEU A 341 -19.70 -16.23 -1.83
C LEU A 341 -18.28 -16.38 -2.40
N SER A 342 -17.55 -15.26 -2.54
CA SER A 342 -16.16 -15.24 -2.99
C SER A 342 -15.27 -16.10 -2.08
N THR A 343 -15.38 -15.91 -0.77
CA THR A 343 -14.62 -16.66 0.25
C THR A 343 -14.92 -18.16 0.20
N LEU A 344 -16.20 -18.54 0.09
CA LEU A 344 -16.62 -19.94 0.00
C LEU A 344 -16.06 -20.63 -1.26
N ARG A 345 -16.14 -19.98 -2.43
CA ARG A 345 -15.55 -20.47 -3.68
C ARG A 345 -14.03 -20.57 -3.62
N TYR A 346 -13.39 -19.66 -2.89
CA TYR A 346 -11.95 -19.69 -2.69
C TYR A 346 -11.53 -20.92 -1.87
N ALA A 347 -12.22 -21.16 -0.76
CA ALA A 347 -11.99 -22.33 0.09
C ALA A 347 -12.26 -23.65 -0.64
N ASP A 348 -13.29 -23.71 -1.47
CA ASP A 348 -13.63 -24.90 -2.26
C ASP A 348 -12.51 -25.28 -3.25
N ARG A 349 -11.89 -24.27 -3.89
CA ARG A 349 -10.70 -24.48 -4.73
C ARG A 349 -9.47 -24.88 -3.91
N ALA A 350 -9.24 -24.24 -2.77
CA ALA A 350 -8.09 -24.53 -1.92
C ALA A 350 -8.10 -25.99 -1.41
N LYS A 351 -9.28 -26.55 -1.14
CA LYS A 351 -9.47 -27.95 -0.74
C LYS A 351 -8.93 -28.97 -1.77
N GLN A 352 -8.85 -28.60 -3.04
CA GLN A 352 -8.36 -29.51 -4.10
C GLN A 352 -6.83 -29.63 -4.13
N ILE A 353 -6.12 -28.76 -3.42
CA ILE A 353 -4.66 -28.74 -3.44
C ILE A 353 -4.10 -29.92 -2.63
N LYS A 354 -3.12 -30.62 -3.19
CA LYS A 354 -2.42 -31.72 -2.54
C LYS A 354 -1.00 -31.29 -2.20
N THR A 355 -0.68 -31.23 -0.91
CA THR A 355 0.68 -31.02 -0.41
C THR A 355 1.41 -32.35 -0.19
N VAL A 356 2.75 -32.30 -0.13
CA VAL A 356 3.59 -33.48 0.12
C VAL A 356 4.38 -33.23 1.40
N ALA A 357 3.76 -33.53 2.55
CA ALA A 357 4.37 -33.35 3.86
C ALA A 357 5.30 -34.51 4.22
N ILE A 358 6.52 -34.20 4.66
CA ILE A 358 7.58 -35.14 5.02
C ILE A 358 7.99 -34.86 6.47
N VAL A 359 8.32 -35.91 7.22
CA VAL A 359 8.86 -35.78 8.58
C VAL A 359 10.30 -35.27 8.49
N ASN A 360 10.60 -34.15 9.13
CA ASN A 360 11.95 -33.60 9.16
C ASN A 360 12.73 -34.17 10.35
N GLU A 361 13.19 -35.42 10.21
CA GLU A 361 14.05 -36.10 11.17
C GLU A 361 15.31 -36.62 10.47
N ASP A 362 16.46 -36.12 10.88
CA ASP A 362 17.76 -36.60 10.41
C ASP A 362 18.71 -36.80 11.60
N PRO A 363 19.67 -37.75 11.50
CA PRO A 363 20.81 -37.79 12.41
C PRO A 363 21.55 -36.46 12.37
N THR A 364 21.86 -35.89 13.54
CA THR A 364 22.49 -34.57 13.63
C THR A 364 23.80 -34.50 12.83
N GLU A 365 24.58 -35.58 12.83
CA GLU A 365 25.81 -35.70 12.04
C GLU A 365 25.55 -35.68 10.52
N LYS A 366 24.47 -36.33 10.06
CA LYS A 366 24.09 -36.35 8.65
C LYS A 366 23.71 -34.94 8.20
N LEU A 367 22.95 -34.22 9.02
CA LEU A 367 22.55 -32.84 8.73
C LEU A 367 23.77 -31.89 8.66
N ILE A 368 24.71 -32.02 9.61
CA ILE A 368 25.98 -31.27 9.58
C ILE A 368 26.78 -31.58 8.31
N LYS A 369 26.86 -32.86 7.93
CA LYS A 369 27.57 -33.29 6.72
C LYS A 369 26.91 -32.71 5.47
N GLU A 370 25.59 -32.77 5.37
CA GLU A 370 24.84 -32.24 4.23
C GLU A 370 24.99 -30.72 4.09
N LEU A 371 24.90 -29.95 5.18
CA LEU A 371 25.09 -28.50 5.14
C LEU A 371 26.51 -28.12 4.71
N ARG A 372 27.53 -28.86 5.18
CA ARG A 372 28.92 -28.64 4.73
C ARG A 372 29.11 -28.96 3.24
N GLN A 373 28.55 -30.09 2.78
CA GLN A 373 28.62 -30.48 1.37
C GLN A 373 27.91 -29.48 0.47
N GLU A 374 26.76 -28.94 0.92
CA GLU A 374 26.04 -27.90 0.19
C GLU A 374 26.85 -26.59 0.14
N ASN A 375 27.46 -26.17 1.25
CA ASN A 375 28.33 -24.99 1.24
C ASN A 375 29.55 -25.16 0.33
N GLU A 376 30.16 -26.35 0.28
CA GLU A 376 31.21 -26.64 -0.70
C GLU A 376 30.69 -26.61 -2.14
N ARG A 377 29.48 -27.13 -2.40
CA ARG A 377 28.86 -27.07 -3.72
C ARG A 377 28.60 -25.64 -4.17
N LEU A 378 28.01 -24.81 -3.30
CA LEU A 378 27.74 -23.40 -3.56
C LEU A 378 29.04 -22.63 -3.82
N LYS A 379 30.09 -22.87 -3.03
CA LYS A 379 31.43 -22.30 -3.27
C LYS A 379 31.99 -22.69 -4.63
N ARG A 380 31.96 -23.98 -4.99
CA ARG A 380 32.47 -24.44 -6.30
C ARG A 380 31.71 -23.83 -7.47
N MET A 381 30.40 -23.62 -7.32
CA MET A 381 29.57 -22.96 -8.34
C MET A 381 29.93 -21.48 -8.51
N LEU A 382 30.25 -20.79 -7.41
CA LEU A 382 30.76 -19.41 -7.42
C LEU A 382 32.16 -19.32 -8.04
N ASP A 383 33.08 -20.20 -7.64
CA ASP A 383 34.50 -20.17 -8.08
C ASP A 383 34.69 -20.47 -9.57
N LYS A 384 33.81 -21.30 -10.17
CA LYS A 384 33.94 -21.74 -11.57
C LYS A 384 33.23 -20.84 -12.59
N GLY A 385 32.52 -19.78 -12.16
CA GLY A 385 31.67 -18.97 -13.05
C GLY A 385 30.57 -19.76 -13.78
N ALA A 386 30.38 -21.03 -13.42
CA ALA A 386 29.44 -21.98 -14.02
C ALA A 386 28.05 -21.84 -13.40
N ILE A 387 27.58 -20.59 -13.27
CA ILE A 387 26.21 -20.31 -12.88
C ILE A 387 25.36 -20.58 -14.11
N ASP A 388 24.71 -21.75 -14.12
CA ASP A 388 23.73 -22.15 -15.11
C ASP A 388 22.44 -21.36 -14.84
N VAL A 389 22.46 -20.08 -15.21
CA VAL A 389 21.30 -19.19 -15.06
C VAL A 389 20.32 -19.54 -16.19
N PRO A 390 19.06 -19.88 -15.91
CA PRO A 390 18.08 -20.13 -16.95
C PRO A 390 17.83 -18.85 -17.76
N LEU A 391 18.41 -18.79 -18.96
CA LEU A 391 18.29 -17.68 -19.90
C LEU A 391 16.98 -17.81 -20.69
N GLN A 392 16.23 -16.72 -20.81
CA GLN A 392 15.09 -16.65 -21.72
C GLN A 392 15.56 -16.17 -23.10
N PRO A 393 15.00 -16.69 -24.21
CA PRO A 393 15.33 -16.21 -25.55
C PRO A 393 15.01 -14.72 -25.69
N GLY A 394 15.96 -13.91 -26.17
CA GLY A 394 15.77 -12.47 -26.42
C GLY A 394 16.17 -11.54 -25.27
N MET A 395 16.80 -12.04 -24.20
CA MET A 395 17.37 -11.20 -23.14
C MET A 395 18.63 -10.47 -23.62
N SER A 396 18.76 -9.19 -23.27
CA SER A 396 19.95 -8.39 -23.54
C SER A 396 21.13 -8.77 -22.62
N ASP A 397 22.36 -8.50 -23.06
CA ASP A 397 23.57 -8.78 -22.27
C ASP A 397 23.55 -8.09 -20.89
N GLU A 398 22.97 -6.89 -20.80
CA GLU A 398 22.79 -6.18 -19.52
C GLU A 398 21.84 -6.90 -18.56
N GLU A 399 20.74 -7.47 -19.08
CA GLU A 399 19.80 -8.27 -18.28
C GLU A 399 20.45 -9.56 -17.81
N ILE A 400 21.28 -10.20 -18.65
CA ILE A 400 22.04 -11.39 -18.30
C ILE A 400 23.03 -11.09 -17.17
N ILE A 401 23.77 -9.97 -17.24
CA ILE A 401 24.72 -9.55 -16.20
C ILE A 401 23.99 -9.27 -14.88
N LYS A 402 22.87 -8.52 -14.92
CA LYS A 402 22.04 -8.27 -13.72
C LYS A 402 21.52 -9.57 -13.11
N LEU A 403 21.08 -10.51 -13.94
CA LEU A 403 20.58 -11.80 -13.48
C LEU A 403 21.71 -12.60 -12.81
N ARG A 404 22.89 -12.70 -13.43
CA ARG A 404 24.07 -13.38 -12.84
C ARG A 404 24.44 -12.81 -11.48
N LYS A 405 24.55 -11.48 -11.37
CA LYS A 405 24.87 -10.81 -10.10
C LYS A 405 23.84 -11.10 -9.00
N LYS A 406 22.56 -11.11 -9.36
CA LYS A 406 21.48 -11.44 -8.41
C LYS A 406 21.58 -12.89 -7.91
N TRP A 407 21.88 -13.82 -8.80
CA TRP A 407 22.07 -15.23 -8.43
C TRP A 407 23.29 -15.42 -7.52
N GLU A 408 24.40 -14.73 -7.79
CA GLU A 408 25.58 -14.74 -6.91
C GLU A 408 25.23 -14.26 -5.50
N GLU A 409 24.52 -13.13 -5.37
CA GLU A 409 24.07 -12.61 -4.08
C GLU A 409 23.14 -13.60 -3.34
N GLU A 410 22.24 -14.30 -4.05
CA GLU A 410 21.38 -15.33 -3.47
C GLU A 410 22.18 -16.55 -2.97
N MET A 411 23.20 -16.98 -3.73
CA MET A 411 24.08 -18.08 -3.34
C MET A 411 24.93 -17.75 -2.11
N TYR A 412 25.50 -16.54 -2.04
CA TYR A 412 26.24 -16.10 -0.85
C TYR A 412 25.33 -16.03 0.38
N ALA A 413 24.11 -15.50 0.23
CA ALA A 413 23.14 -15.45 1.33
C ALA A 413 22.74 -16.86 1.81
N ALA A 414 22.49 -17.79 0.88
CA ALA A 414 22.20 -19.19 1.21
C ALA A 414 23.36 -19.87 1.96
N MET A 415 24.60 -19.62 1.54
CA MET A 415 25.78 -20.17 2.21
C MET A 415 25.94 -19.62 3.63
N ALA A 416 25.74 -18.30 3.82
CA ALA A 416 25.79 -17.66 5.13
C ALA A 416 24.70 -18.19 6.07
N GLU A 417 23.51 -18.48 5.54
CA GLU A 417 22.41 -19.08 6.30
C GLU A 417 22.74 -20.51 6.76
N ASN A 418 23.34 -21.33 5.89
CA ASN A 418 23.81 -22.66 6.25
C ASN A 418 24.92 -22.62 7.32
N ASP A 419 25.84 -21.65 7.24
CA ASP A 419 26.88 -21.47 8.25
C ASP A 419 26.30 -21.08 9.62
N ARG A 420 25.25 -20.23 9.64
CA ARG A 420 24.51 -19.91 10.88
C ARG A 420 23.83 -21.13 11.49
N ASP A 421 23.15 -21.94 10.68
CA ASP A 421 22.54 -23.19 11.14
C ASP A 421 23.59 -24.14 11.76
N LEU A 422 24.73 -24.29 11.09
CA LEU A 422 25.85 -25.10 11.58
C LEU A 422 26.38 -24.61 12.93
N MET A 423 26.50 -23.29 13.11
CA MET A 423 26.90 -22.71 14.40
C MET A 423 25.86 -22.98 15.49
N GLN A 424 24.57 -22.80 15.18
CA GLN A 424 23.48 -23.03 16.12
C GLN A 424 23.33 -24.51 16.50
N MET A 425 23.64 -25.44 15.60
CA MET A 425 23.60 -26.88 15.92
C MET A 425 24.73 -27.28 16.88
N LYS A 426 25.89 -26.62 16.79
CA LYS A 426 27.05 -26.89 17.65
C LYS A 426 26.94 -26.32 19.07
N GLN A 427 26.12 -25.28 19.27
CA GLN A 427 25.94 -24.66 20.58
C GLN A 427 25.00 -25.49 21.48
N SER A 428 25.38 -25.63 22.75
CA SER A 428 24.53 -26.21 23.79
C SER A 428 23.27 -25.36 24.00
N TYR A 429 22.16 -26.00 24.39
CA TYR A 429 20.92 -25.31 24.75
C TYR A 429 21.14 -24.28 25.87
N ASP A 430 21.96 -24.61 26.88
CA ASP A 430 22.26 -23.71 27.99
C ASP A 430 23.07 -22.47 27.56
N ASP A 431 23.99 -22.63 26.62
CA ASP A 431 24.79 -21.53 26.08
C ASP A 431 23.90 -20.58 25.27
N LYS A 432 22.98 -21.12 24.48
CA LYS A 432 21.95 -20.33 23.79
C LYS A 432 21.06 -19.58 24.77
N LEU A 433 20.68 -20.22 25.89
CA LEU A 433 19.85 -19.60 26.92
C LEU A 433 20.59 -18.45 27.62
N LYS A 434 21.89 -18.62 27.92
CA LYS A 434 22.75 -17.59 28.49
C LYS A 434 22.94 -16.42 27.52
N LEU A 435 23.22 -16.70 26.24
CA LEU A 435 23.36 -15.67 25.22
C LEU A 435 22.05 -14.90 25.00
N ALA A 436 20.92 -15.60 24.93
CA ALA A 436 19.59 -14.99 24.84
C ALA A 436 19.32 -14.09 26.05
N ARG A 437 19.68 -14.53 27.27
CA ARG A 437 19.57 -13.71 28.50
C ARG A 437 20.50 -12.51 28.52
N GLN A 438 21.68 -12.58 27.91
CA GLN A 438 22.61 -11.45 27.78
C GLN A 438 22.17 -10.44 26.73
N GLN A 439 21.49 -10.89 25.67
CA GLN A 439 20.87 -10.02 24.65
C GLN A 439 19.58 -9.31 25.15
N LYS A 440 19.04 -9.66 26.33
CA LYS A 440 17.82 -9.06 26.95
C LYS A 440 17.97 -7.62 27.46
N GLY A 441 18.87 -6.80 26.88
CA GLY A 441 18.98 -5.37 27.20
C GLY A 441 17.69 -4.55 26.94
N PHE A 442 16.71 -5.12 26.24
CA PHE A 442 15.43 -4.48 25.89
C PHE A 442 14.23 -4.85 26.79
N GLU A 443 14.40 -5.75 27.78
CA GLU A 443 13.28 -6.21 28.65
C GLU A 443 12.86 -5.17 29.71
N TRP A 444 13.60 -4.06 29.84
CA TRP A 444 13.45 -3.10 30.95
C TRP A 444 12.42 -1.99 30.73
N ASP A 445 11.88 -1.79 29.52
CA ASP A 445 11.10 -0.58 29.20
C ASP A 445 9.61 -0.64 29.56
N ILE A 446 8.88 -1.76 29.34
CA ILE A 446 7.42 -1.76 29.54
C ILE A 446 7.02 -1.66 31.02
N ALA A 447 7.65 -2.47 31.89
CA ALA A 447 7.38 -2.42 33.34
C ALA A 447 7.83 -1.09 33.96
N LYS A 448 8.91 -0.50 33.44
CA LYS A 448 9.39 0.82 33.83
C LYS A 448 8.43 1.92 33.37
N ILE A 449 7.95 1.88 32.13
CA ILE A 449 6.96 2.81 31.59
C ILE A 449 5.66 2.76 32.43
N GLU A 450 5.15 1.58 32.78
CA GLU A 450 3.96 1.44 33.64
C GLU A 450 4.17 2.01 35.05
N LYS A 451 5.37 1.90 35.61
CA LYS A 451 5.72 2.52 36.88
C LYS A 451 5.83 4.04 36.74
N GLU A 452 6.43 4.54 35.65
CA GLU A 452 6.64 5.96 35.39
C GLU A 452 5.35 6.71 35.03
N LYS A 453 4.39 6.08 34.35
CA LYS A 453 3.04 6.64 34.08
C LYS A 453 2.32 7.10 35.34
N LYS A 454 2.58 6.46 36.49
CA LYS A 454 1.93 6.77 37.77
C LYS A 454 2.46 8.05 38.44
N VAL A 455 3.57 8.58 37.95
CA VAL A 455 4.30 9.69 38.57
C VAL A 455 4.66 10.81 37.60
N ARG A 456 4.74 10.56 36.29
CA ARG A 456 5.12 11.56 35.28
C ARG A 456 3.94 11.97 34.40
N PRO A 457 3.79 13.27 34.08
CA PRO A 457 2.88 13.71 33.02
C PRO A 457 3.23 13.07 31.68
N HIS A 458 2.21 12.68 30.93
CA HIS A 458 2.39 11.95 29.67
C HIS A 458 1.21 12.14 28.72
N PHE A 459 1.47 11.90 27.43
CA PHE A 459 0.42 11.73 26.44
C PHE A 459 0.12 10.27 26.22
N THR A 460 -1.15 9.96 26.05
CA THR A 460 -1.64 8.63 25.75
C THR A 460 -2.50 8.70 24.50
N ASN A 461 -2.27 7.85 23.50
CA ASN A 461 -3.02 7.95 22.25
C ASN A 461 -4.51 7.59 22.43
N LEU A 462 -5.36 8.25 21.64
CA LEU A 462 -6.73 7.80 21.37
C LEU A 462 -6.77 7.20 19.97
N ASN A 463 -7.49 6.09 19.84
CA ASN A 463 -7.65 5.36 18.60
C ASN A 463 -9.10 4.94 18.43
N PHE A 464 -9.56 4.90 17.17
CA PHE A 464 -10.86 4.36 16.80
C PHE A 464 -11.10 2.93 17.31
N ASP A 465 -10.05 2.12 17.45
CA ASP A 465 -10.14 0.88 18.22
C ASP A 465 -9.89 1.15 19.72
N PRO A 466 -10.89 0.94 20.60
CA PRO A 466 -10.73 1.15 22.04
C PRO A 466 -9.59 0.32 22.67
N MET A 467 -9.25 -0.84 22.08
CA MET A 467 -8.15 -1.67 22.56
C MET A 467 -6.77 -1.12 22.20
N LEU A 468 -6.69 -0.18 21.24
CA LEU A 468 -5.46 0.51 20.84
C LEU A 468 -5.32 1.89 21.48
N SER A 469 -6.42 2.44 22.02
CA SER A 469 -6.37 3.59 22.93
C SER A 469 -5.57 3.20 24.18
N GLY A 470 -4.74 4.10 24.70
CA GLY A 470 -3.96 3.77 25.90
C GLY A 470 -2.58 3.15 25.67
N LYS A 471 -2.29 2.68 24.45
CA LYS A 471 -1.16 1.77 24.18
C LYS A 471 0.14 2.49 23.85
N ILE A 472 0.06 3.63 23.18
CA ILE A 472 1.20 4.51 22.94
C ILE A 472 1.22 5.55 24.04
N VAL A 473 2.35 5.60 24.75
CA VAL A 473 2.56 6.58 25.81
C VAL A 473 3.87 7.31 25.61
N HIS A 474 3.79 8.65 25.58
CA HIS A 474 4.93 9.55 25.53
C HIS A 474 5.10 10.22 26.88
N LEU A 475 6.08 9.74 27.65
CA LEU A 475 6.44 10.31 28.96
C LEU A 475 7.18 11.65 28.77
N LEU A 476 6.72 12.72 29.40
CA LEU A 476 7.35 14.03 29.30
C LEU A 476 8.57 14.12 30.22
N LYS A 477 9.70 14.55 29.67
CA LYS A 477 10.92 14.90 30.42
C LYS A 477 10.77 16.31 31.01
N ALA A 478 11.44 16.58 32.12
CA ALA A 478 11.49 17.94 32.68
C ALA A 478 12.15 18.88 31.67
N GLY A 479 11.61 20.09 31.53
CA GLY A 479 12.03 21.05 30.51
C GLY A 479 11.34 20.84 29.17
N GLU A 480 12.06 21.15 28.10
CA GLU A 480 11.54 21.17 26.74
C GLU A 480 11.49 19.77 26.11
N ASN A 481 10.33 19.41 25.53
CA ASN A 481 10.14 18.19 24.75
C ASN A 481 9.66 18.59 23.35
N ILE A 482 10.43 18.23 22.32
CA ILE A 482 10.07 18.56 20.93
C ILE A 482 9.19 17.45 20.34
N VAL A 483 8.05 17.83 19.76
CA VAL A 483 7.17 16.94 19.00
C VAL A 483 7.39 17.19 17.51
N GLY A 484 7.64 16.16 16.70
CA GLY A 484 7.88 16.35 15.25
C GLY A 484 8.20 15.07 14.48
N LYS A 485 8.52 15.20 13.19
CA LYS A 485 8.86 14.06 12.31
C LYS A 485 10.31 13.60 12.42
N THR A 486 11.22 14.49 12.81
CA THR A 486 12.67 14.20 12.76
C THR A 486 13.09 13.21 13.83
N ASP A 487 14.17 12.47 13.57
CA ASP A 487 14.79 11.57 14.56
C ASP A 487 15.41 12.33 15.76
N GLN A 488 15.50 13.66 15.66
CA GLN A 488 15.92 14.56 16.75
C GLN A 488 14.77 15.00 17.68
N ALA A 489 13.52 14.64 17.40
CA ALA A 489 12.37 14.99 18.24
C ALA A 489 12.25 14.03 19.42
N ASP A 490 11.95 14.54 20.63
CA ASP A 490 11.68 13.70 21.81
C ASP A 490 10.42 12.85 21.64
N ILE A 491 9.41 13.41 20.97
CA ILE A 491 8.16 12.75 20.63
C ILE A 491 8.06 12.74 19.11
N GLN A 492 8.48 11.62 18.53
CA GLN A 492 8.42 11.45 17.09
C GLN A 492 7.02 11.03 16.67
N LEU A 493 6.34 11.88 15.88
CA LEU A 493 5.03 11.60 15.30
C LEU A 493 5.16 11.64 13.77
N LEU A 494 4.60 10.65 13.07
CA LEU A 494 4.46 10.72 11.62
C LEU A 494 2.97 10.81 11.26
N GLY A 495 2.67 11.53 10.18
CA GLY A 495 1.30 11.75 9.76
C GLY A 495 1.18 12.95 8.83
N PRO A 496 0.08 13.02 8.06
CA PRO A 496 -0.22 14.17 7.22
C PRO A 496 -0.31 15.44 8.09
N SER A 497 0.28 16.53 7.58
CA SER A 497 0.34 17.84 8.25
C SER A 497 1.13 17.92 9.58
N ILE A 498 1.88 16.87 9.96
CA ILE A 498 2.91 16.97 10.99
C ILE A 498 4.18 17.55 10.36
N GLN A 499 4.81 18.53 11.02
CA GLN A 499 6.05 19.18 10.53
C GLN A 499 7.31 18.50 11.09
N GLU A 500 8.49 18.85 10.56
CA GLU A 500 9.77 18.36 11.09
C GLU A 500 9.90 18.63 12.60
N ARG A 501 9.59 19.87 12.99
CA ARG A 501 9.35 20.28 14.36
C ARG A 501 7.94 20.89 14.40
N HIS A 502 7.04 20.26 15.12
CA HIS A 502 5.61 20.52 15.05
C HIS A 502 5.08 21.23 16.29
N ALA A 503 5.50 20.79 17.48
CA ALA A 503 5.10 21.40 18.74
C ALA A 503 6.23 21.36 19.76
N ILE A 504 6.13 22.25 20.75
CA ILE A 504 7.00 22.29 21.92
C ILE A 504 6.12 22.00 23.14
N VAL A 505 6.50 20.99 23.92
CA VAL A 505 5.83 20.63 25.17
C VAL A 505 6.80 20.86 26.31
N ASN A 506 6.55 21.90 27.10
CA ASN A 506 7.41 22.31 28.21
C ASN A 506 6.82 21.81 29.53
N TYR A 507 7.56 20.93 30.21
CA TYR A 507 7.25 20.49 31.57
C TYR A 507 8.02 21.35 32.59
N LEU A 508 7.30 22.24 33.26
CA LEU A 508 7.85 23.31 34.09
C LEU A 508 8.21 22.81 35.50
N GLU A 509 9.16 23.46 36.16
CA GLU A 509 9.66 23.09 37.50
C GLU A 509 8.57 23.07 38.58
N HIS A 510 7.57 23.95 38.47
CA HIS A 510 6.42 24.00 39.38
C HIS A 510 5.34 22.93 39.08
N GLY A 511 5.60 22.02 38.14
CA GLY A 511 4.73 20.91 37.79
C GLY A 511 3.75 21.18 36.64
N GLY A 512 3.63 22.41 36.14
CA GLY A 512 2.76 22.73 35.01
C GLY A 512 3.29 22.19 33.68
N VAL A 513 2.42 21.86 32.73
CA VAL A 513 2.82 21.47 31.37
C VAL A 513 2.18 22.42 30.35
N THR A 514 2.99 23.05 29.51
CA THR A 514 2.50 23.93 28.44
C THR A 514 2.75 23.32 27.07
N LEU A 515 1.80 23.49 26.16
CA LEU A 515 1.88 23.10 24.75
C LEU A 515 1.93 24.35 23.87
N GLU A 516 2.89 24.42 22.98
CA GLU A 516 3.11 25.53 22.05
C GLU A 516 3.35 25.03 20.63
N LYS A 517 2.88 25.79 19.65
CA LYS A 517 3.20 25.53 18.23
C LYS A 517 4.67 25.86 17.98
N TYR A 518 5.39 24.97 17.29
CA TYR A 518 6.76 25.29 16.89
C TYR A 518 6.77 26.44 15.85
N GLN A 519 5.80 26.43 14.93
CA GLN A 519 5.59 27.47 13.91
C GLN A 519 4.08 27.67 13.65
N SER A 520 3.71 28.81 13.07
CA SER A 520 2.31 29.24 12.88
C SER A 520 1.44 28.26 12.06
N GLU A 521 2.07 27.59 11.09
CA GLU A 521 1.53 26.61 10.16
C GLU A 521 1.34 25.21 10.76
N CYS A 522 1.86 24.98 11.96
CA CYS A 522 1.67 23.71 12.66
C CYS A 522 0.20 23.60 13.10
N ARG A 523 -0.53 22.66 12.51
CA ARG A 523 -1.92 22.40 12.88
C ARG A 523 -1.97 21.62 14.19
N ILE A 524 -2.46 22.27 15.25
CA ILE A 524 -2.71 21.64 16.56
C ILE A 524 -4.10 22.06 17.00
N LEU A 525 -4.96 21.09 17.33
CA LEU A 525 -6.23 21.34 18.02
C LEU A 525 -6.08 20.93 19.48
N LEU A 526 -6.51 21.79 20.39
CA LEU A 526 -6.67 21.49 21.79
C LEU A 526 -8.16 21.54 22.09
N ASN A 527 -8.74 20.40 22.51
CA ASN A 527 -10.14 20.32 22.90
C ASN A 527 -11.10 20.77 21.77
N GLY A 528 -10.81 20.34 20.53
CA GLY A 528 -11.56 20.73 19.33
C GLY A 528 -11.19 22.09 18.73
N GLU A 529 -10.54 22.97 19.48
CA GLU A 529 -10.24 24.35 19.06
C GLU A 529 -8.80 24.50 18.53
N PRO A 530 -8.57 25.31 17.48
CA PRO A 530 -7.22 25.62 17.02
C PRO A 530 -6.37 26.29 18.11
N LEU A 531 -5.20 25.72 18.39
CA LEU A 531 -4.26 26.32 19.33
C LEU A 531 -3.74 27.65 18.77
N ALA A 532 -3.86 28.77 19.50
CA ALA A 532 -3.44 30.07 19.00
C ALA A 532 -1.90 30.22 18.92
N ALA A 533 -1.21 30.05 20.06
CA ALA A 533 0.25 30.07 20.12
C ALA A 533 0.77 29.12 21.21
N ARG A 534 0.33 29.32 22.45
CA ARG A 534 0.66 28.49 23.62
C ARG A 534 -0.58 28.29 24.50
N ALA A 535 -0.69 27.13 25.14
CA ALA A 535 -1.71 26.83 26.15
C ALA A 535 -1.12 26.04 27.33
N LEU A 536 -1.69 26.22 28.52
CA LEU A 536 -1.42 25.37 29.68
C LEU A 536 -2.33 24.14 29.61
N LEU A 537 -1.74 22.94 29.68
CA LEU A 537 -2.47 21.69 29.61
C LEU A 537 -3.01 21.26 30.97
N SER A 538 -4.24 20.76 30.97
CA SER A 538 -4.93 20.17 32.10
C SER A 538 -5.22 18.69 31.88
N HIS A 539 -5.31 17.92 32.96
CA HIS A 539 -5.63 16.49 32.88
C HIS A 539 -6.91 16.25 32.06
N CYS A 540 -6.85 15.28 31.15
CA CYS A 540 -7.88 14.90 30.19
C CYS A 540 -8.07 15.86 29.00
N ASP A 541 -7.12 16.78 28.75
CA ASP A 541 -7.10 17.54 27.50
C ASP A 541 -6.88 16.64 26.28
N ARG A 542 -7.71 16.83 25.24
CA ARG A 542 -7.61 16.14 23.95
C ARG A 542 -6.77 16.99 23.02
N ILE A 543 -5.72 16.41 22.46
CA ILE A 543 -4.78 17.12 21.60
C ILE A 543 -4.71 16.39 20.27
N LEU A 544 -5.04 17.08 19.19
CA LEU A 544 -4.83 16.61 17.83
C LEU A 544 -3.61 17.31 17.23
N PHE A 545 -2.55 16.55 16.98
CA PHE A 545 -1.42 17.01 16.18
C PHE A 545 -1.68 16.71 14.69
N GLY A 546 -1.42 17.68 13.82
CA GLY A 546 -1.67 17.56 12.38
C GLY A 546 -3.16 17.32 12.09
N THR A 547 -3.47 16.25 11.36
CA THR A 547 -4.86 15.86 11.05
C THR A 547 -5.29 14.52 11.61
N THR A 548 -4.38 13.73 12.19
CA THR A 548 -4.65 12.31 12.54
C THR A 548 -4.13 11.90 13.92
N GLN A 549 -3.23 12.67 14.53
CA GLN A 549 -2.52 12.24 15.73
C GLN A 549 -3.25 12.71 16.98
N LEU A 550 -4.22 11.91 17.45
CA LEU A 550 -5.08 12.25 18.59
C LEU A 550 -4.56 11.63 19.88
N TYR A 551 -4.39 12.46 20.91
CA TYR A 551 -3.85 12.09 22.21
C TYR A 551 -4.67 12.70 23.35
N VAL A 552 -4.62 12.05 24.51
CA VAL A 552 -5.11 12.59 25.77
C VAL A 552 -3.91 12.89 26.67
N PHE A 553 -3.92 14.08 27.26
CA PHE A 553 -2.93 14.46 28.24
C PHE A 553 -3.30 13.96 29.65
N ILE A 554 -2.37 13.26 30.29
CA ILE A 554 -2.54 12.70 31.62
C ILE A 554 -1.54 13.37 32.57
N HIS A 555 -2.06 13.93 33.67
CA HIS A 555 -1.26 14.52 34.72
C HIS A 555 -1.51 13.82 36.07
N PRO A 556 -0.63 12.88 36.49
CA PRO A 556 -0.87 12.05 37.67
C PRO A 556 -1.12 12.80 38.98
N ASP A 557 -0.46 13.94 39.19
CA ASP A 557 -0.68 14.73 40.41
C ASP A 557 -2.01 15.49 40.42
N GLN A 558 -2.49 15.95 39.26
CA GLN A 558 -3.81 16.56 39.16
C GLN A 558 -4.90 15.50 39.39
N MET A 559 -4.69 14.28 38.88
CA MET A 559 -5.58 13.12 39.12
C MET A 559 -5.69 12.76 40.61
N LYS A 560 -4.60 12.89 41.38
CA LYS A 560 -4.56 12.58 42.82
C LYS A 560 -5.07 13.73 43.70
N LYS A 561 -4.82 14.99 43.34
CA LYS A 561 -5.09 16.17 44.18
C LYS A 561 -6.54 16.65 44.13
N THR A 562 -7.29 16.40 43.05
CA THR A 562 -8.58 17.08 42.84
C THR A 562 -9.80 16.32 43.36
N GLY A 563 -9.70 15.01 43.66
CA GLY A 563 -10.84 14.18 44.08
C GLY A 563 -12.01 14.17 43.06
N LYS A 564 -11.80 14.76 41.87
CA LYS A 564 -12.80 15.00 40.84
C LYS A 564 -12.88 13.75 39.98
N LYS A 565 -14.08 13.21 39.77
CA LYS A 565 -14.28 12.11 38.81
C LYS A 565 -14.18 12.69 37.39
N TYR A 566 -13.16 12.28 36.65
CA TYR A 566 -13.02 12.62 35.23
C TYR A 566 -13.73 11.53 34.40
N PRO A 567 -14.53 11.91 33.39
CA PRO A 567 -15.11 10.93 32.47
C PRO A 567 -14.01 10.24 31.66
N GLU A 568 -14.24 8.98 31.27
CA GLU A 568 -13.36 8.28 30.34
C GLU A 568 -13.42 9.00 28.99
N VAL A 569 -12.27 9.41 28.47
CA VAL A 569 -12.19 10.09 27.18
C VAL A 569 -12.04 9.02 26.10
N THR A 570 -13.05 8.86 25.25
CA THR A 570 -12.98 7.95 24.09
C THR A 570 -12.64 8.69 22.81
N TYR A 571 -12.28 7.93 21.76
CA TYR A 571 -11.98 8.48 20.45
C TYR A 571 -13.21 9.15 19.82
N GLU A 572 -14.39 8.55 19.94
CA GLU A 572 -15.65 9.06 19.41
C GLU A 572 -16.00 10.41 20.04
N MET A 573 -15.95 10.50 21.37
CA MET A 573 -16.22 11.75 22.11
C MET A 573 -15.30 12.88 21.64
N ALA A 574 -14.02 12.59 21.47
CA ALA A 574 -13.04 13.57 21.02
C ALA A 574 -13.27 13.99 19.55
N GLN A 575 -13.73 13.09 18.69
CA GLN A 575 -14.08 13.41 17.29
C GLN A 575 -15.36 14.23 17.18
N GLU A 576 -16.40 13.87 17.94
CA GLU A 576 -17.66 14.62 18.03
C GLU A 576 -17.41 16.04 18.52
N GLU A 577 -16.55 16.19 19.54
CA GLU A 577 -16.13 17.49 20.04
C GLU A 577 -15.41 18.32 18.97
N ILE A 578 -14.48 17.72 18.21
CA ILE A 578 -13.80 18.39 17.09
C ILE A 578 -14.79 18.80 15.99
N ALA A 579 -15.76 17.93 15.65
CA ALA A 579 -16.76 18.19 14.61
C ALA A 579 -17.72 19.31 15.01
N SER A 580 -18.23 19.26 16.24
CA SER A 580 -19.11 20.29 16.80
C SER A 580 -18.45 21.66 16.83
N LYS A 581 -17.19 21.74 17.27
CA LYS A 581 -16.41 23.00 17.31
C LYS A 581 -16.00 23.51 15.93
N ALA A 582 -15.94 22.63 14.93
CA ALA A 582 -15.75 23.02 13.53
C ALA A 582 -17.04 23.57 12.87
N GLY A 583 -18.16 23.63 13.59
CA GLY A 583 -19.44 24.14 13.10
C GLY A 583 -20.24 23.11 12.30
N ILE A 584 -19.98 21.82 12.48
CA ILE A 584 -20.75 20.73 11.89
C ILE A 584 -21.68 20.19 12.98
N SER A 585 -22.94 20.63 13.03
CA SER A 585 -23.96 19.94 13.81
C SER A 585 -24.33 18.64 13.08
N VAL A 586 -24.43 17.54 13.83
CA VAL A 586 -24.89 16.23 13.32
C VAL A 586 -26.40 16.09 13.46
N ASP A 587 -27.06 17.07 14.09
CA ASP A 587 -28.50 17.20 14.13
C ASP A 587 -28.86 18.50 13.40
N ASP A 588 -29.39 18.39 12.18
CA ASP A 588 -30.29 19.32 11.49
C ASP A 588 -30.41 18.88 10.01
N ASP A 589 -31.04 17.71 9.81
CA ASP A 589 -31.55 17.29 8.51
C ASP A 589 -33.04 17.62 8.45
N GLU A 590 -33.37 18.92 8.47
CA GLU A 590 -34.67 19.46 8.06
C GLU A 590 -34.58 21.00 7.99
N SER A 591 -34.96 21.57 6.83
CA SER A 591 -35.12 23.01 6.54
C SER A 591 -33.91 23.80 6.00
N LEU A 592 -33.70 23.75 4.68
CA LEU A 592 -33.22 24.93 3.94
C LEU A 592 -33.93 25.00 2.57
N ASP A 593 -35.18 25.44 2.63
CA ASP A 593 -35.87 26.09 1.53
C ASP A 593 -35.90 27.61 1.81
N THR A 594 -35.75 28.41 0.75
CA THR A 594 -35.83 29.88 0.68
C THR A 594 -34.59 30.72 1.07
N ALA A 595 -33.84 31.17 0.06
CA ALA A 595 -33.63 32.59 -0.23
C ALA A 595 -32.68 32.77 -1.44
N SER A 596 -33.23 33.25 -2.56
CA SER A 596 -32.47 33.68 -3.73
C SER A 596 -32.05 35.15 -3.63
N SER A 597 -30.98 35.46 -4.36
CA SER A 597 -30.65 36.76 -4.95
C SER A 597 -30.14 37.91 -4.03
N LYS A 598 -28.84 38.20 -4.18
CA LYS A 598 -28.32 39.57 -4.41
C LYS A 598 -26.86 39.53 -4.87
N GLN A 599 -26.64 40.03 -6.09
CA GLN A 599 -25.35 40.28 -6.73
C GLN A 599 -24.54 41.36 -6.00
N ARG A 600 -23.20 41.19 -5.89
CA ARG A 600 -22.09 42.18 -6.06
C ARG A 600 -20.73 41.61 -5.56
N PRO A 601 -19.56 42.14 -5.96
CA PRO A 601 -18.74 41.66 -7.08
C PRO A 601 -17.39 41.02 -6.67
N TYR A 602 -16.81 40.28 -7.61
CA TYR A 602 -15.49 39.65 -7.54
C TYR A 602 -14.35 40.62 -7.20
N ARG A 603 -13.64 40.38 -6.08
CA ARG A 603 -12.24 40.79 -5.88
C ARG A 603 -11.57 40.01 -4.74
N SER A 604 -11.01 38.84 -5.07
CA SER A 604 -9.84 38.25 -4.38
C SER A 604 -9.39 36.98 -5.10
N PHE A 605 -8.64 37.14 -6.20
CA PHE A 605 -7.84 36.06 -6.77
C PHE A 605 -6.49 36.02 -6.03
N ALA A 606 -6.23 34.92 -5.31
CA ALA A 606 -4.93 34.28 -5.11
C ALA A 606 -4.94 33.33 -3.89
N ARG A 607 -5.52 32.13 -4.09
CA ARG A 607 -5.23 30.85 -3.39
C ARG A 607 -6.43 29.91 -3.58
N ARG A 608 -6.58 29.39 -4.79
CA ARG A 608 -7.20 28.07 -4.97
C ARG A 608 -6.10 27.13 -5.40
N LYS A 609 -5.54 26.39 -4.44
CA LYS A 609 -5.36 24.96 -4.68
C LYS A 609 -6.74 24.49 -5.12
N THR A 610 -6.88 24.02 -6.35
CA THR A 610 -8.09 23.33 -6.79
C THR A 610 -8.24 22.10 -5.91
N SER A 611 -8.94 22.27 -4.79
CA SER A 611 -9.70 21.19 -4.18
C SER A 611 -10.66 20.75 -5.28
N GLY A 612 -10.32 19.70 -6.02
CA GLY A 612 -11.24 19.05 -6.92
C GLY A 612 -12.40 18.56 -6.08
N LYS A 613 -13.48 19.35 -6.00
CA LYS A 613 -14.75 18.83 -5.53
C LYS A 613 -15.13 17.77 -6.56
N THR A 614 -15.34 16.54 -6.12
CA THR A 614 -15.89 15.50 -6.98
C THR A 614 -17.23 16.00 -7.51
N GLU A 615 -17.33 16.17 -8.82
CA GLU A 615 -18.57 16.57 -9.48
C GLU A 615 -19.31 15.32 -9.96
N VAL A 616 -20.61 15.26 -9.70
CA VAL A 616 -21.45 14.14 -10.10
C VAL A 616 -22.02 14.42 -11.48
N TYR A 617 -21.77 13.51 -12.41
CA TYR A 617 -22.34 13.50 -13.76
C TYR A 617 -23.23 12.27 -13.94
N VAL A 618 -24.30 12.44 -14.71
CA VAL A 618 -25.25 11.38 -15.09
C VAL A 618 -25.02 11.06 -16.55
N LYS A 619 -24.80 9.77 -16.86
CA LYS A 619 -24.63 9.32 -18.24
C LYS A 619 -25.99 8.98 -18.85
N MET A 620 -26.33 9.66 -19.93
CA MET A 620 -27.52 9.41 -20.74
C MET A 620 -27.11 8.62 -21.98
N ARG A 621 -27.81 7.53 -22.30
CA ARG A 621 -27.55 6.72 -23.50
C ARG A 621 -28.86 6.58 -24.27
N ASN A 622 -28.85 6.96 -25.54
CA ASN A 622 -29.92 6.64 -26.46
C ASN A 622 -29.71 5.20 -26.98
N LEU A 623 -30.65 4.30 -26.66
CA LEU A 623 -30.55 2.87 -27.01
C LEU A 623 -30.85 2.58 -28.48
N GLU A 624 -31.47 3.52 -29.21
CA GLU A 624 -31.78 3.39 -30.65
C GLU A 624 -30.57 3.79 -31.51
N THR A 625 -29.96 4.93 -31.17
CA THR A 625 -28.86 5.52 -31.95
C THR A 625 -27.50 5.11 -31.42
N GLY A 626 -27.42 4.67 -30.16
CA GLY A 626 -26.19 4.31 -29.46
C GLY A 626 -25.36 5.51 -28.99
N VAL A 627 -25.92 6.72 -29.08
CA VAL A 627 -25.27 7.98 -28.70
C VAL A 627 -25.29 8.16 -27.19
N GLU A 628 -24.21 8.69 -26.62
CA GLU A 628 -24.02 8.82 -25.18
C GLU A 628 -23.63 10.24 -24.75
N PHE A 629 -24.36 10.82 -23.83
CA PHE A 629 -24.05 12.14 -23.26
C PHE A 629 -23.80 12.05 -21.76
N THR A 630 -23.09 13.01 -21.21
CA THR A 630 -22.90 13.13 -19.76
C THR A 630 -23.41 14.49 -19.30
N TRP A 631 -24.29 14.49 -18.30
CA TRP A 631 -24.93 15.69 -17.78
C TRP A 631 -24.45 15.97 -16.37
N PRO A 632 -24.03 17.20 -16.04
CA PRO A 632 -23.86 17.61 -14.66
C PRO A 632 -25.15 17.38 -13.85
N LYS A 633 -25.02 17.13 -12.54
CA LYS A 633 -26.17 16.98 -11.63
C LYS A 633 -27.24 18.05 -11.83
N GLU A 634 -26.84 19.31 -11.95
CA GLU A 634 -27.75 20.44 -12.14
C GLU A 634 -28.54 20.34 -13.46
N LYS A 635 -27.85 20.06 -14.58
CA LYS A 635 -28.50 19.85 -15.89
C LYS A 635 -29.49 18.70 -15.84
N PHE A 636 -29.11 17.58 -15.21
CA PHE A 636 -29.99 16.43 -15.04
C PHE A 636 -31.22 16.76 -14.19
N LEU A 637 -31.06 17.42 -13.04
CA LEU A 637 -32.18 17.79 -12.17
C LEU A 637 -33.15 18.75 -12.88
N ASN A 638 -32.63 19.74 -13.61
CA ASN A 638 -33.44 20.66 -14.39
C ASN A 638 -34.24 19.92 -15.48
N ARG A 639 -33.59 19.02 -16.22
CA ARG A 639 -34.28 18.21 -17.24
C ARG A 639 -35.27 17.24 -16.63
N MET A 640 -34.96 16.63 -15.48
CA MET A 640 -35.86 15.72 -14.76
C MET A 640 -37.16 16.41 -14.34
N TYR A 641 -37.12 17.69 -13.97
CA TYR A 641 -38.33 18.47 -13.69
C TYR A 641 -39.22 18.57 -14.94
N VAL A 642 -38.63 18.95 -16.08
CA VAL A 642 -39.35 19.05 -17.37
C VAL A 642 -39.88 17.68 -17.81
N MET A 643 -39.11 16.60 -17.61
CA MET A 643 -39.57 15.24 -17.90
C MET A 643 -40.79 14.84 -17.06
N LYS A 644 -40.83 15.23 -15.78
CA LYS A 644 -41.97 14.95 -14.88
C LYS A 644 -43.21 15.75 -15.27
N GLU A 645 -43.02 17.01 -15.62
CA GLU A 645 -44.11 17.89 -16.11
C GLU A 645 -44.70 17.34 -17.41
N MET A 646 -43.85 16.98 -18.37
CA MET A 646 -44.25 16.35 -19.62
C MET A 646 -45.03 15.04 -19.40
N TYR A 647 -44.61 14.22 -18.43
CA TYR A 647 -45.34 13.00 -18.06
C TYR A 647 -46.71 13.28 -17.45
N GLN A 648 -46.81 14.26 -16.55
CA GLN A 648 -48.07 14.66 -15.93
C GLN A 648 -49.06 15.24 -16.96
N ASN A 649 -48.57 16.05 -17.89
CA ASN A 649 -49.37 16.61 -18.98
C ASN A 649 -49.92 15.51 -19.89
N TYR A 650 -49.10 14.50 -20.21
CA TYR A 650 -49.56 13.34 -20.96
C TYR A 650 -50.62 12.53 -20.20
N GLU A 651 -50.45 12.30 -18.90
CA GLU A 651 -51.50 11.68 -18.07
C GLU A 651 -52.79 12.50 -18.04
N ALA A 652 -52.69 13.83 -18.15
CA ALA A 652 -53.81 14.75 -18.28
C ALA A 652 -54.42 14.82 -19.69
N GLY A 653 -53.86 14.09 -20.66
CA GLY A 653 -54.37 13.96 -22.03
C GLY A 653 -53.75 14.89 -23.07
N GLU A 654 -52.64 15.56 -22.76
CA GLU A 654 -51.86 16.33 -23.75
C GLU A 654 -51.02 15.41 -24.66
N GLU A 655 -50.67 15.89 -25.85
CA GLU A 655 -49.82 15.14 -26.79
C GLU A 655 -48.39 14.98 -26.23
N TRP A 656 -47.85 13.78 -26.35
CA TRP A 656 -46.49 13.45 -25.91
C TRP A 656 -45.42 14.06 -26.83
N ASP A 657 -45.71 14.21 -28.12
CA ASP A 657 -44.72 14.64 -29.10
C ASP A 657 -44.50 16.15 -29.02
N VAL A 658 -43.29 16.54 -28.60
CA VAL A 658 -42.84 17.94 -28.56
C VAL A 658 -41.75 18.18 -29.60
N GLU A 659 -41.57 19.43 -30.02
CA GLU A 659 -40.45 19.80 -30.89
C GLU A 659 -39.11 19.41 -30.25
N GLU A 660 -38.14 18.92 -31.04
CA GLU A 660 -36.84 18.45 -30.54
C GLU A 660 -36.10 19.48 -29.66
N SER A 661 -36.28 20.78 -29.93
CA SER A 661 -35.69 21.87 -29.15
C SER A 661 -36.28 22.02 -27.73
N ARG A 662 -37.49 21.48 -27.51
CA ARG A 662 -38.22 21.47 -26.24
C ARG A 662 -38.24 20.10 -25.58
N ASP A 663 -37.73 19.07 -26.24
CA ASP A 663 -37.66 17.71 -25.72
C ASP A 663 -36.55 17.58 -24.65
N PRO A 664 -36.90 17.28 -23.38
CA PRO A 664 -35.90 17.16 -22.31
C PRO A 664 -35.02 15.90 -22.42
N PHE A 665 -35.41 14.90 -23.23
CA PHE A 665 -34.72 13.63 -23.41
C PHE A 665 -33.66 13.68 -24.53
N ILE A 666 -33.72 14.67 -25.43
CA ILE A 666 -32.82 14.81 -26.58
C ILE A 666 -31.65 15.76 -26.26
N GLU A 667 -30.47 15.42 -26.77
CA GLU A 667 -29.34 16.33 -26.83
C GLU A 667 -28.90 16.48 -28.29
N ASP A 668 -28.52 17.70 -28.66
CA ASP A 668 -28.03 18.00 -30.00
C ASP A 668 -26.77 17.18 -30.32
N LEU A 669 -26.74 16.53 -31.49
CA LEU A 669 -25.59 15.78 -31.97
C LEU A 669 -24.37 16.66 -32.25
N ASP A 670 -24.59 17.96 -32.46
CA ASP A 670 -23.52 18.95 -32.54
C ASP A 670 -22.87 19.26 -31.18
N THR A 671 -23.43 18.74 -30.08
CA THR A 671 -22.83 18.87 -28.75
C THR A 671 -21.55 18.05 -28.66
N GLU A 672 -20.43 18.73 -28.42
CA GLU A 672 -19.16 18.07 -28.18
C GLU A 672 -19.18 17.27 -26.87
N VAL A 673 -18.61 16.08 -26.91
CA VAL A 673 -18.44 15.20 -25.75
C VAL A 673 -16.98 14.89 -25.51
N GLN A 674 -16.63 14.74 -24.24
CA GLN A 674 -15.28 14.38 -23.87
C GLN A 674 -15.05 12.89 -24.17
N ILE A 675 -14.08 12.60 -25.03
CA ILE A 675 -13.68 11.24 -25.39
C ILE A 675 -12.76 10.67 -24.31
N GLY A 676 -11.82 11.48 -23.82
CA GLY A 676 -10.87 11.09 -22.78
C GLY A 676 -9.93 12.22 -22.38
N ASN A 677 -8.93 11.90 -21.57
CA ASN A 677 -7.88 12.82 -21.18
C ASN A 677 -6.50 12.15 -21.13
N VAL A 678 -5.46 12.98 -21.25
CA VAL A 678 -4.05 12.60 -21.16
C VAL A 678 -3.39 13.50 -20.12
N GLN A 679 -2.63 12.90 -19.21
CA GLN A 679 -1.82 13.64 -18.23
C GLN A 679 -0.36 13.69 -18.68
N VAL A 680 0.19 14.90 -18.78
CA VAL A 680 1.55 15.14 -19.26
C VAL A 680 2.35 15.82 -18.17
N PHE A 681 3.22 15.08 -17.49
CA PHE A 681 4.03 15.62 -16.40
C PHE A 681 5.10 16.58 -16.93
N LEU A 682 5.24 17.72 -16.24
CA LEU A 682 6.14 18.80 -16.66
C LEU A 682 7.54 18.72 -16.05
N GLN A 683 7.79 17.71 -15.21
CA GLN A 683 9.06 17.59 -14.49
C GLN A 683 10.31 17.66 -15.39
N PRO A 684 10.38 17.04 -16.59
CA PRO A 684 11.54 17.15 -17.48
C PRO A 684 11.89 18.60 -17.83
N LEU A 685 10.86 19.43 -18.02
CA LEU A 685 11.03 20.83 -18.39
C LEU A 685 11.62 21.67 -17.25
N ALA A 686 11.40 21.28 -15.98
CA ALA A 686 12.05 21.92 -14.83
C ALA A 686 13.58 21.80 -14.87
N TYR A 687 14.10 20.84 -15.64
CA TYR A 687 15.53 20.61 -15.87
C TYR A 687 15.96 20.99 -17.29
N MET A 688 15.10 21.64 -18.08
CA MET A 688 15.34 21.97 -19.49
C MET A 688 15.62 20.72 -20.35
N VAL A 689 14.84 19.65 -20.14
CA VAL A 689 14.87 18.42 -20.92
C VAL A 689 13.61 18.32 -21.77
N GLU A 690 13.76 17.92 -23.04
CA GLU A 690 12.61 17.62 -23.90
C GLU A 690 11.91 16.31 -23.51
N LEU A 691 10.59 16.29 -23.65
CA LEU A 691 9.74 15.11 -23.49
C LEU A 691 9.11 14.80 -24.85
N LYS A 692 9.30 13.59 -25.36
CA LYS A 692 8.68 13.11 -26.62
C LYS A 692 8.07 11.75 -26.34
N GLU A 693 6.74 11.66 -26.31
CA GLU A 693 6.05 10.49 -25.80
C GLU A 693 4.79 10.11 -26.58
N GLN A 694 4.42 8.84 -26.46
CA GLN A 694 3.12 8.31 -26.88
C GLN A 694 2.33 7.94 -25.63
N LEU A 695 1.29 8.71 -25.32
CA LEU A 695 0.53 8.60 -24.08
C LEU A 695 -0.88 8.07 -24.33
N GLU A 696 -1.36 7.23 -23.43
CA GLU A 696 -2.72 6.68 -23.51
C GLU A 696 -3.77 7.77 -23.22
N ILE A 697 -4.80 7.80 -24.06
CA ILE A 697 -6.00 8.60 -23.87
C ILE A 697 -6.95 7.76 -23.05
N VAL A 698 -7.29 8.23 -21.86
CA VAL A 698 -8.07 7.45 -20.89
C VAL A 698 -9.43 8.11 -20.69
N ASP A 699 -10.49 7.30 -20.72
CA ASP A 699 -11.85 7.76 -20.43
C ASP A 699 -12.08 7.96 -18.91
N TYR A 700 -13.28 8.43 -18.53
CA TYR A 700 -13.64 8.64 -17.12
C TYR A 700 -13.70 7.35 -16.28
N LYS A 701 -13.65 6.16 -16.90
CA LYS A 701 -13.62 4.85 -16.23
C LYS A 701 -12.21 4.31 -16.07
N GLY A 702 -11.19 5.00 -16.57
CA GLY A 702 -9.82 4.47 -16.59
C GLY A 702 -9.55 3.55 -17.78
N THR A 703 -10.41 3.52 -18.79
CA THR A 703 -10.25 2.66 -19.97
C THR A 703 -9.49 3.40 -21.05
N GLU A 704 -8.49 2.75 -21.64
CA GLU A 704 -7.78 3.26 -22.80
C GLU A 704 -8.73 3.33 -24.01
N VAL A 705 -8.85 4.51 -24.62
CA VAL A 705 -9.69 4.74 -25.80
C VAL A 705 -8.88 5.17 -27.02
N GLY A 706 -7.57 5.35 -26.88
CA GLY A 706 -6.64 5.68 -27.95
C GLY A 706 -5.28 6.11 -27.42
N ILE A 707 -4.39 6.53 -28.31
CA ILE A 707 -3.03 6.97 -27.97
C ILE A 707 -2.82 8.38 -28.55
N MET A 708 -2.12 9.26 -27.84
CA MET A 708 -1.75 10.60 -28.25
C MET A 708 -0.22 10.71 -28.35
N ASN A 709 0.26 11.20 -29.50
CA ASN A 709 1.66 11.54 -29.70
C ASN A 709 1.87 13.02 -29.32
N ILE A 710 2.75 13.27 -28.35
CA ILE A 710 3.00 14.60 -27.80
C ILE A 710 4.48 14.87 -27.57
N GLU A 711 4.88 16.12 -27.81
CA GLU A 711 6.20 16.63 -27.43
C GLU A 711 6.08 17.89 -26.56
N ILE A 712 6.91 18.00 -25.53
CA ILE A 712 7.15 19.22 -24.76
C ILE A 712 8.64 19.53 -24.85
N VAL A 713 8.97 20.62 -25.54
CA VAL A 713 10.37 20.96 -25.87
C VAL A 713 10.75 22.35 -25.36
N PRO A 714 11.85 22.48 -24.59
CA PRO A 714 12.47 23.76 -24.31
C PRO A 714 12.88 24.48 -25.60
N CYS A 715 12.66 25.79 -25.68
CA CYS A 715 12.96 26.54 -26.89
C CYS A 715 13.42 27.98 -26.59
N THR A 716 13.89 28.66 -27.63
CA THR A 716 14.12 30.11 -27.64
C THR A 716 12.78 30.86 -27.71
N PRO A 717 12.75 32.17 -27.38
CA PRO A 717 11.53 32.99 -27.52
C PRO A 717 10.94 32.97 -28.94
N GLN A 718 11.78 32.74 -29.96
CA GLN A 718 11.41 32.66 -31.37
C GLN A 718 11.01 31.24 -31.82
N GLY A 719 11.01 30.26 -30.90
CA GLY A 719 10.55 28.90 -31.16
C GLY A 719 11.60 27.97 -31.78
N LYS A 720 12.88 28.35 -31.83
CA LYS A 720 13.97 27.42 -32.13
C LYS A 720 14.17 26.49 -30.94
N GLU A 721 14.06 25.18 -31.17
CA GLU A 721 14.20 24.14 -30.15
C GLU A 721 15.66 24.01 -29.72
N TYR A 722 15.87 23.78 -28.43
CA TYR A 722 17.20 23.44 -27.93
C TYR A 722 17.48 21.97 -28.22
N THR A 723 18.61 21.70 -28.86
CA THR A 723 19.12 20.37 -29.19
C THR A 723 20.07 19.87 -28.10
N GLU A 724 20.49 18.61 -28.19
CA GLU A 724 21.47 18.02 -27.26
C GLU A 724 22.80 18.78 -27.21
N HIS A 725 23.12 19.55 -28.27
CA HIS A 725 24.34 20.33 -28.38
C HIS A 725 24.28 21.71 -27.72
N ASP A 726 23.10 22.20 -27.34
CA ASP A 726 22.92 23.56 -26.81
C ASP A 726 23.21 23.67 -25.28
N ASP A 727 23.53 22.55 -24.61
CA ASP A 727 23.88 22.42 -23.18
C ASP A 727 22.98 23.19 -22.18
N MET A 728 21.70 23.39 -22.53
CA MET A 728 20.75 24.18 -21.73
C MET A 728 20.23 23.47 -20.46
N PHE A 729 20.77 22.30 -20.10
CA PHE A 729 20.31 21.50 -18.96
C PHE A 729 20.66 22.14 -17.62
N VAL A 730 19.72 22.05 -16.70
CA VAL A 730 19.82 22.64 -15.37
C VAL A 730 19.89 21.53 -14.32
N ASP A 731 20.93 21.52 -13.49
CA ASP A 731 21.14 20.47 -12.47
C ASP A 731 20.14 20.63 -11.29
N ASN A 732 19.79 21.88 -10.94
CA ASN A 732 18.76 22.21 -9.95
C ASN A 732 17.70 23.16 -10.53
N PRO A 733 16.41 22.77 -10.59
CA PRO A 733 15.34 23.60 -11.15
C PRO A 733 15.22 25.01 -10.53
N ASN A 734 15.68 25.20 -9.29
CA ASN A 734 15.71 26.52 -8.65
C ASN A 734 16.64 27.52 -9.38
N GLU A 735 17.59 27.06 -10.19
CA GLU A 735 18.45 27.92 -11.01
C GLU A 735 17.70 28.58 -12.18
N LEU A 736 16.49 28.12 -12.49
CA LEU A 736 15.60 28.79 -13.44
C LEU A 736 15.04 30.08 -12.85
N ILE A 737 14.97 30.23 -11.53
CA ILE A 737 14.35 31.38 -10.87
C ILE A 737 15.03 32.68 -11.31
N GLY A 738 14.22 33.62 -11.81
CA GLY A 738 14.68 34.90 -12.34
C GLY A 738 15.18 34.87 -13.79
N LYS A 739 15.36 33.69 -14.42
CA LYS A 739 15.67 33.55 -15.85
C LYS A 739 14.39 33.50 -16.69
N ASP A 740 14.54 33.72 -18.00
CA ASP A 740 13.44 33.54 -18.94
C ASP A 740 13.32 32.06 -19.33
N LEU A 741 12.10 31.54 -19.36
CA LEU A 741 11.80 30.17 -19.77
C LEU A 741 10.80 30.19 -20.91
N HIS A 742 11.19 29.59 -22.02
CA HIS A 742 10.33 29.36 -23.16
C HIS A 742 10.32 27.88 -23.48
N PHE A 743 9.13 27.36 -23.74
CA PHE A 743 8.95 25.98 -24.16
C PHE A 743 7.72 25.87 -25.03
N MET A 744 7.57 24.71 -25.64
CA MET A 744 6.58 24.50 -26.65
C MET A 744 5.90 23.17 -26.46
N VAL A 745 4.57 23.19 -26.52
CA VAL A 745 3.73 22.00 -26.51
C VAL A 745 3.38 21.69 -27.97
N LYS A 746 3.70 20.47 -28.39
CA LYS A 746 3.37 19.95 -29.72
C LYS A 746 2.42 18.76 -29.59
N LEU A 747 1.20 18.91 -30.08
CA LEU A 747 0.25 17.80 -30.20
C LEU A 747 0.31 17.28 -31.62
N LEU A 748 1.02 16.17 -31.85
CA LEU A 748 1.26 15.65 -33.19
C LEU A 748 -0.01 15.02 -33.75
N GLY A 749 -0.68 14.17 -32.97
CA GLY A 749 -1.90 13.50 -33.38
C GLY A 749 -2.36 12.43 -32.39
N CYS A 750 -3.58 11.93 -32.60
CA CYS A 750 -4.11 10.77 -31.88
C CYS A 750 -4.19 9.55 -32.81
N ARG A 751 -4.16 8.36 -32.23
CA ARG A 751 -4.29 7.07 -32.92
C ARG A 751 -5.29 6.16 -32.20
N GLY A 752 -6.06 5.41 -32.97
CA GLY A 752 -6.96 4.38 -32.44
C GLY A 752 -8.22 4.89 -31.74
N LEU A 753 -8.61 6.16 -31.97
CA LEU A 753 -9.83 6.69 -31.37
C LEU A 753 -11.09 5.97 -31.89
N PRO A 754 -12.19 5.89 -31.10
CA PRO A 754 -13.40 5.22 -31.55
C PRO A 754 -14.01 5.92 -32.78
N SER A 755 -14.32 5.17 -33.83
CA SER A 755 -14.89 5.69 -35.09
C SER A 755 -16.28 6.32 -35.00
N ARG A 756 -16.86 6.39 -33.80
CA ARG A 756 -18.16 7.02 -33.53
C ARG A 756 -18.04 8.52 -33.22
N PHE A 757 -16.82 9.06 -33.18
CA PHE A 757 -16.57 10.47 -32.95
C PHE A 757 -16.07 11.15 -34.22
N ASN A 758 -16.49 12.39 -34.43
CA ASN A 758 -16.08 13.28 -35.50
C ASN A 758 -15.70 14.65 -34.92
N ASP A 759 -15.16 15.56 -35.74
CA ASP A 759 -14.76 16.91 -35.32
C ASP A 759 -13.88 16.88 -34.05
N ILE A 760 -12.83 16.07 -34.07
CA ILE A 760 -12.00 15.79 -32.90
C ILE A 760 -11.13 17.01 -32.61
N THR A 761 -11.14 17.49 -31.37
CA THR A 761 -10.31 18.61 -30.88
C THR A 761 -9.61 18.23 -29.58
N CYS A 762 -8.47 18.87 -29.30
CA CYS A 762 -7.79 18.78 -28.01
C CYS A 762 -7.83 20.12 -27.28
N ARG A 763 -8.04 20.10 -25.97
CA ARG A 763 -8.11 21.29 -25.09
C ARG A 763 -7.17 21.14 -23.91
N TYR A 764 -6.40 22.19 -23.60
CA TYR A 764 -5.48 22.17 -22.47
C TYR A 764 -5.15 23.57 -21.95
N LYS A 765 -4.77 23.66 -20.68
CA LYS A 765 -4.26 24.89 -20.05
C LYS A 765 -2.87 24.68 -19.48
N VAL A 766 -2.04 25.70 -19.61
CA VAL A 766 -0.73 25.78 -18.98
C VAL A 766 -0.78 26.83 -17.87
N TYR A 767 0.18 26.80 -16.96
CA TYR A 767 0.34 27.73 -15.84
C TYR A 767 -0.15 29.16 -16.13
N LEU A 768 -1.11 29.63 -15.34
CA LEU A 768 -1.75 30.96 -15.42
C LEU A 768 -2.66 31.21 -16.64
N ASP A 769 -2.88 30.25 -17.52
CA ASP A 769 -3.87 30.38 -18.59
C ASP A 769 -5.28 30.53 -17.99
N THR A 770 -6.01 31.54 -18.45
CA THR A 770 -7.43 31.74 -18.11
C THR A 770 -8.34 30.97 -19.06
N GLU A 771 -7.93 30.81 -20.32
CA GLU A 771 -8.69 30.18 -21.40
C GLU A 771 -8.02 28.89 -21.90
N ASP A 772 -8.79 28.02 -22.54
CA ASP A 772 -8.27 26.77 -23.09
C ASP A 772 -7.50 27.02 -24.39
N ASN A 773 -6.37 26.35 -24.52
CA ASN A 773 -5.68 26.19 -25.80
C ASN A 773 -6.38 25.07 -26.56
N VAL A 774 -6.89 25.37 -27.76
CA VAL A 774 -7.68 24.42 -28.55
C VAL A 774 -6.98 24.16 -29.89
N THR A 775 -6.95 22.90 -30.33
CA THR A 775 -6.48 22.53 -31.67
C THR A 775 -7.55 22.82 -32.72
N GLU A 776 -7.16 22.82 -33.99
CA GLU A 776 -8.15 22.74 -35.07
C GLU A 776 -8.93 21.41 -34.97
N ALA A 777 -10.19 21.46 -35.37
CA ALA A 777 -11.06 20.28 -35.42
C ALA A 777 -10.70 19.42 -36.63
N ILE A 778 -10.48 18.13 -36.40
CA ILE A 778 -10.19 17.17 -37.46
C ILE A 778 -11.31 16.15 -37.54
N SER A 779 -11.89 16.05 -38.74
CA SER A 779 -13.05 15.23 -39.02
C SER A 779 -12.70 13.99 -39.85
N ASP A 780 -13.63 13.04 -39.91
CA ASP A 780 -13.66 11.85 -40.76
C ASP A 780 -12.49 10.88 -40.58
N THR A 781 -11.87 10.86 -39.40
CA THR A 781 -10.77 9.94 -39.07
C THR A 781 -10.74 9.56 -37.59
N SER A 782 -10.38 8.31 -37.30
CA SER A 782 -10.04 7.84 -35.95
C SER A 782 -8.58 8.12 -35.55
N ASN A 783 -7.80 8.68 -36.47
CA ASN A 783 -6.37 8.92 -36.33
C ASN A 783 -6.03 10.38 -36.71
N PRO A 784 -6.55 11.39 -35.99
CA PRO A 784 -6.36 12.79 -36.35
C PRO A 784 -4.89 13.21 -36.19
N ASP A 785 -4.37 13.96 -37.16
CA ASP A 785 -3.03 14.54 -37.13
C ASP A 785 -3.12 16.05 -36.94
N PHE A 786 -3.07 16.49 -35.68
CA PHE A 786 -3.22 17.90 -35.31
C PHE A 786 -2.03 18.75 -35.75
N ASN A 787 -0.81 18.20 -35.65
CA ASN A 787 0.45 18.95 -35.83
C ASN A 787 0.45 20.32 -35.13
N HIS A 788 -0.26 20.42 -34.01
CA HIS A 788 -0.50 21.67 -33.30
C HIS A 788 0.74 22.03 -32.48
N LYS A 789 1.18 23.29 -32.57
CA LYS A 789 2.39 23.79 -31.92
C LYS A 789 2.07 25.11 -31.23
N LYS A 790 2.28 25.19 -29.91
CA LYS A 790 2.12 26.44 -29.16
C LYS A 790 3.28 26.71 -28.24
N ILE A 791 3.80 27.94 -28.28
CA ILE A 791 4.91 28.39 -27.46
C ILE A 791 4.37 29.08 -26.22
N PHE A 792 4.87 28.69 -25.06
CA PHE A 792 4.61 29.31 -23.77
C PHE A 792 5.87 30.04 -23.31
N SER A 793 5.70 31.30 -22.93
CA SER A 793 6.80 32.21 -22.63
C SER A 793 6.62 32.81 -21.25
N PHE A 794 7.52 32.49 -20.32
CA PHE A 794 7.53 32.99 -18.96
C PHE A 794 8.77 33.84 -18.75
N ARG A 795 8.58 35.16 -18.69
CA ARG A 795 9.65 36.10 -18.37
C ARG A 795 9.88 36.10 -16.86
N ARG A 796 11.12 35.90 -16.42
CA ARG A 796 11.51 35.74 -15.00
C ARG A 796 10.68 34.67 -14.28
N VAL A 797 11.14 33.43 -14.38
CA VAL A 797 10.55 32.28 -13.67
C VAL A 797 10.47 32.56 -12.16
N THR A 798 9.29 32.32 -11.60
CA THR A 798 9.03 32.40 -10.16
C THR A 798 9.18 31.03 -9.48
N GLN A 799 9.36 31.04 -8.16
CA GLN A 799 9.34 29.81 -7.34
C GLN A 799 8.09 28.95 -7.59
N SER A 800 6.91 29.58 -7.69
CA SER A 800 5.65 28.87 -7.93
C SER A 800 5.54 28.25 -9.32
N LEU A 801 6.24 28.81 -10.32
CA LEU A 801 6.34 28.19 -11.65
C LEU A 801 7.29 26.99 -11.60
N VAL A 802 8.42 27.08 -10.87
CA VAL A 802 9.33 25.93 -10.67
C VAL A 802 8.61 24.78 -9.96
N GLU A 803 7.85 25.07 -8.92
CA GLU A 803 7.03 24.07 -8.22
C GLU A 803 5.97 23.44 -9.13
N TYR A 804 5.30 24.25 -9.95
CA TYR A 804 4.36 23.75 -10.96
C TYR A 804 5.04 22.85 -11.99
N LEU A 805 6.24 23.20 -12.47
CA LEU A 805 6.98 22.34 -13.40
C LEU A 805 7.42 21.04 -12.74
N LYS A 806 7.84 21.07 -11.48
CA LYS A 806 8.33 19.88 -10.75
C LYS A 806 7.24 18.88 -10.41
N GLU A 807 6.09 19.36 -9.94
CA GLU A 807 5.04 18.51 -9.35
C GLU A 807 3.75 18.49 -10.18
N GLY A 808 3.61 19.40 -11.13
CA GLY A 808 2.43 19.58 -11.95
C GLY A 808 2.45 18.80 -13.26
N TYR A 809 1.29 18.82 -13.91
CA TYR A 809 1.06 18.22 -15.22
C TYR A 809 0.12 19.12 -16.03
N ILE A 810 0.16 18.96 -17.35
CA ILE A 810 -0.85 19.48 -18.26
C ILE A 810 -1.90 18.38 -18.45
N MET A 811 -3.17 18.71 -18.24
CA MET A 811 -4.28 17.84 -18.61
C MET A 811 -4.75 18.20 -20.02
N ILE A 812 -4.58 17.29 -20.96
CA ILE A 812 -5.08 17.45 -22.32
C ILE A 812 -6.37 16.66 -22.42
N GLN A 813 -7.46 17.36 -22.69
CA GLN A 813 -8.78 16.77 -22.88
C GLN A 813 -9.03 16.58 -24.38
N VAL A 814 -9.43 15.38 -24.77
CA VAL A 814 -9.80 15.06 -26.15
C VAL A 814 -11.32 15.10 -26.25
N TRP A 815 -11.83 15.94 -27.14
CA TRP A 815 -13.25 16.19 -27.39
C TRP A 815 -13.60 15.81 -28.82
N GLY A 816 -14.87 15.50 -29.06
CA GLY A 816 -15.40 15.32 -30.41
C GLY A 816 -16.93 15.24 -30.39
N LYS A 817 -17.53 15.35 -31.56
CA LYS A 817 -18.98 15.19 -31.75
C LYS A 817 -19.33 13.76 -32.08
N GLN A 818 -20.52 13.31 -31.71
CA GLN A 818 -20.93 11.93 -31.93
C GLN A 818 -21.59 11.75 -33.29
N THR A 819 -21.26 10.65 -33.98
CA THR A 819 -21.93 10.27 -35.22
C THR A 819 -22.91 9.13 -34.98
N THR A 820 -24.13 9.27 -35.51
CA THR A 820 -25.16 8.22 -35.42
C THR A 820 -24.84 7.07 -36.37
N ARG A 821 -24.86 5.83 -35.86
CA ARG A 821 -24.72 4.64 -36.70
C ARG A 821 -26.07 4.28 -37.33
N LYS A 822 -26.21 4.50 -38.65
CA LYS A 822 -27.43 4.14 -39.41
C LYS A 822 -27.90 2.68 -39.19
N SER A 823 -26.97 1.75 -38.97
CA SER A 823 -27.26 0.32 -38.75
C SER A 823 -27.80 -0.05 -37.36
N ALA A 824 -27.64 0.81 -36.36
CA ALA A 824 -28.20 0.62 -35.01
C ALA A 824 -29.70 0.95 -35.00
N VAL A 825 -30.07 2.05 -35.65
CA VAL A 825 -31.45 2.54 -35.79
C VAL A 825 -32.34 1.51 -36.48
N THR A 826 -31.87 0.87 -37.56
CA THR A 826 -32.63 -0.18 -38.27
C THR A 826 -32.83 -1.47 -37.46
N ARG A 827 -31.97 -1.74 -36.46
CA ARG A 827 -32.10 -2.91 -35.56
C ARG A 827 -33.01 -2.67 -34.36
N ALA A 828 -33.29 -1.40 -34.06
CA ALA A 828 -34.13 -0.94 -32.96
C ALA A 828 -35.61 -0.80 -33.36
N GLN A 829 -35.92 -0.67 -34.66
CA GLN A 829 -37.29 -0.57 -35.16
C GLN A 829 -38.20 -1.69 -34.62
N GLY A 830 -39.30 -1.29 -33.96
CA GLY A 830 -40.36 -2.19 -33.49
C GLY A 830 -40.13 -2.86 -32.13
N LYS A 831 -39.06 -2.52 -31.39
CA LYS A 831 -38.78 -3.07 -30.06
C LYS A 831 -39.15 -2.09 -28.96
N ASN A 832 -39.67 -2.60 -27.85
CA ASN A 832 -39.91 -1.75 -26.66
C ASN A 832 -38.60 -1.53 -25.87
N THR A 833 -38.59 -0.52 -25.00
CA THR A 833 -37.40 -0.12 -24.22
C THR A 833 -36.82 -1.26 -23.38
N LYS A 834 -37.67 -2.17 -22.87
CA LYS A 834 -37.26 -3.32 -22.06
C LYS A 834 -36.48 -4.35 -22.91
N GLU A 835 -36.96 -4.66 -24.10
CA GLU A 835 -36.30 -5.55 -25.06
C GLU A 835 -34.98 -4.97 -25.56
N MET A 836 -34.95 -3.66 -25.82
CA MET A 836 -33.75 -2.95 -26.22
C MET A 836 -32.67 -2.98 -25.12
N PHE A 837 -33.07 -2.73 -23.88
CA PHE A 837 -32.16 -2.78 -22.73
C PHE A 837 -31.59 -4.18 -22.50
N GLN A 838 -32.43 -5.22 -22.64
CA GLN A 838 -32.01 -6.62 -22.51
C GLN A 838 -31.06 -7.06 -23.64
N ALA A 839 -31.30 -6.60 -24.87
CA ALA A 839 -30.42 -6.83 -26.02
C ALA A 839 -29.06 -6.10 -25.88
N ASP A 840 -29.05 -4.87 -25.35
CA ASP A 840 -27.84 -4.10 -25.10
C ASP A 840 -26.98 -4.73 -23.98
N LEU A 841 -27.61 -5.22 -22.91
CA LEU A 841 -26.93 -6.00 -21.85
C LEU A 841 -26.22 -7.24 -22.40
N LEU A 842 -26.88 -7.99 -23.28
CA LEU A 842 -26.32 -9.19 -23.93
C LEU A 842 -25.18 -8.85 -24.91
N ASN A 843 -25.29 -7.75 -25.65
CA ASN A 843 -24.23 -7.29 -26.57
C ASN A 843 -23.00 -6.76 -25.81
N ASN A 844 -23.20 -6.06 -24.69
CA ASN A 844 -22.11 -5.57 -23.83
C ASN A 844 -21.37 -6.75 -23.16
N ALA A 845 -22.07 -7.80 -22.73
CA ALA A 845 -21.45 -9.04 -22.22
C ALA A 845 -20.58 -9.74 -23.28
N ASN A 846 -20.99 -9.75 -24.55
CA ASN A 846 -20.20 -10.30 -25.65
C ASN A 846 -19.00 -9.42 -26.06
N THR A 847 -19.10 -8.09 -25.89
CA THR A 847 -18.00 -7.15 -26.18
C THR A 847 -16.93 -7.20 -25.09
N LEU A 848 -17.32 -7.43 -23.83
CA LEU A 848 -16.42 -7.75 -22.70
C LEU A 848 -15.63 -9.05 -22.91
N MET A 849 -16.15 -10.00 -23.70
CA MET A 849 -15.50 -11.29 -24.03
C MET A 849 -14.58 -11.22 -25.26
N LYS A 850 -14.70 -10.19 -26.10
CA LYS A 850 -13.79 -9.92 -27.24
C LYS A 850 -12.96 -8.67 -26.98
N GLY A 851 -12.15 -8.70 -25.93
CA GLY A 851 -11.12 -7.70 -25.73
C GLY A 851 -10.25 -7.61 -26.98
N PHE A 852 -10.16 -6.42 -27.58
CA PHE A 852 -9.16 -6.13 -28.58
C PHE A 852 -7.78 -6.36 -27.95
N ARG A 853 -7.08 -7.39 -28.43
CA ARG A 853 -5.66 -7.59 -28.19
C ARG A 853 -4.90 -6.82 -29.25
N MET A 854 -4.17 -5.78 -28.84
CA MET A 854 -2.87 -5.40 -29.42
C MET A 854 -2.00 -4.90 -28.26
N ASN A 855 -0.87 -5.56 -28.04
CA ASN A 855 0.27 -5.17 -27.19
C ASN A 855 0.12 -4.96 -25.68
N GLY A 856 -0.87 -5.60 -25.04
CA GLY A 856 -0.75 -6.20 -23.70
C GLY A 856 0.19 -5.56 -22.68
N ARG A 857 0.00 -4.27 -22.36
CA ARG A 857 0.68 -3.60 -21.25
C ARG A 857 -0.34 -2.77 -20.48
N VAL A 858 -0.37 -2.98 -19.17
CA VAL A 858 -0.98 -2.04 -18.22
C VAL A 858 0.04 -0.91 -18.02
N VAL A 859 -0.35 0.34 -18.23
CA VAL A 859 0.52 1.49 -17.92
C VAL A 859 0.47 1.79 -16.43
N ASP A 860 1.62 1.56 -15.80
CA ASP A 860 1.92 1.98 -14.44
C ASP A 860 2.24 3.49 -14.44
N PRO A 861 1.55 4.33 -13.65
CA PRO A 861 1.90 5.74 -13.46
C PRO A 861 3.36 5.96 -13.05
N ASN A 862 4.00 4.95 -12.43
CA ASN A 862 5.42 5.01 -12.08
C ASN A 862 6.35 4.89 -13.30
N LYS A 863 5.89 4.41 -14.47
CA LYS A 863 6.74 4.35 -15.67
C LYS A 863 7.20 5.73 -16.09
N GLN A 864 6.33 6.73 -16.09
CA GLN A 864 6.71 8.09 -16.48
C GLN A 864 7.70 8.69 -15.48
N SER A 865 7.46 8.57 -14.17
CA SER A 865 8.44 9.03 -13.17
C SER A 865 9.78 8.31 -13.27
N ILE A 866 9.77 6.99 -13.51
CA ILE A 866 10.99 6.18 -13.67
C ILE A 866 11.72 6.56 -14.96
N ILE A 867 11.01 6.82 -16.06
CA ILE A 867 11.60 7.23 -17.34
C ILE A 867 12.18 8.64 -17.23
N VAL A 868 11.48 9.58 -16.59
CA VAL A 868 11.98 10.92 -16.31
C VAL A 868 13.20 10.86 -15.40
N GLU A 869 13.15 10.07 -14.33
CA GLU A 869 14.30 9.85 -13.45
C GLU A 869 15.47 9.19 -14.19
N LEU A 870 15.21 8.23 -15.09
CA LEU A 870 16.22 7.59 -15.93
C LEU A 870 16.84 8.56 -16.95
N LEU A 871 16.05 9.44 -17.58
CA LEU A 871 16.53 10.48 -18.49
C LEU A 871 17.39 11.51 -17.75
N LEU A 872 16.96 11.93 -16.55
CA LEU A 872 17.73 12.82 -15.69
C LEU A 872 19.04 12.17 -15.22
N MET A 873 18.98 10.91 -14.78
CA MET A 873 20.16 10.15 -14.35
C MET A 873 21.16 9.95 -15.50
N LYS A 874 20.70 9.61 -16.71
CA LYS A 874 21.58 9.48 -17.89
C LYS A 874 22.28 10.79 -18.21
N LYS A 875 21.57 11.92 -18.16
CA LYS A 875 22.14 13.24 -18.46
C LYS A 875 23.12 13.72 -17.38
N GLN A 876 22.80 13.49 -16.10
CA GLN A 876 23.71 13.75 -14.99
C GLN A 876 24.97 12.88 -15.05
N GLN A 877 24.83 11.59 -15.38
CA GLN A 877 25.95 10.66 -15.52
C GLN A 877 26.88 11.09 -16.67
N HIS A 878 26.31 11.50 -17.82
CA HIS A 878 27.10 11.97 -18.96
C HIS A 878 27.93 13.22 -18.59
N ARG A 879 27.33 14.20 -17.90
CA ARG A 879 28.04 15.39 -17.40
C ARG A 879 29.12 15.06 -16.37
N GLN A 880 28.87 14.13 -15.44
CA GLN A 880 29.89 13.69 -14.48
C GLN A 880 31.07 13.03 -15.19
N GLN A 881 30.80 12.22 -16.22
CA GLN A 881 31.83 11.58 -17.02
C GLN A 881 32.66 12.61 -17.81
N GLN A 882 32.02 13.62 -18.39
CA GLN A 882 32.70 14.72 -19.09
C GLN A 882 33.56 15.57 -18.14
N ARG A 883 33.06 15.90 -16.94
CA ARG A 883 33.84 16.63 -15.90
C ARG A 883 35.06 15.82 -15.44
N LEU A 884 34.91 14.50 -15.29
CA LEU A 884 36.02 13.59 -14.98
C LEU A 884 37.04 13.53 -16.13
N GLU A 885 36.57 13.52 -17.37
CA GLU A 885 37.45 13.51 -18.54
C GLU A 885 38.25 14.82 -18.66
N ASN A 886 37.63 15.97 -18.40
CA ASN A 886 38.32 17.27 -18.36
C ASN A 886 39.41 17.28 -17.29
N ILE A 887 39.14 16.75 -16.09
CA ILE A 887 40.16 16.63 -15.04
C ILE A 887 41.28 15.69 -15.47
N ARG A 888 40.97 14.54 -16.09
CA ARG A 888 41.99 13.60 -16.59
C ARG A 888 42.90 14.27 -17.62
N ARG A 889 42.33 14.96 -18.62
CA ARG A 889 43.11 15.71 -19.63
C ARG A 889 44.00 16.77 -18.99
N MET A 890 43.50 17.47 -17.97
CA MET A 890 44.29 18.45 -17.22
C MET A 890 45.48 17.80 -16.49
N ILE A 891 45.27 16.63 -15.89
CA ILE A 891 46.34 15.85 -15.22
C ILE A 891 47.38 15.40 -16.24
N ASP A 892 46.97 14.84 -17.38
CA ASP A 892 47.88 14.38 -18.45
C ASP A 892 48.73 15.53 -19.01
N LEU A 893 48.12 16.71 -19.20
CA LEU A 893 48.82 17.94 -19.59
C LEU A 893 49.81 18.41 -18.54
N ALA A 894 49.43 18.40 -17.25
CA ALA A 894 50.30 18.77 -16.16
C ALA A 894 51.50 17.81 -16.01
N GLU A 895 51.29 16.50 -16.21
CA GLU A 895 52.36 15.50 -16.27
C GLU A 895 53.33 15.75 -17.42
N THR A 896 52.79 16.02 -18.62
CA THR A 896 53.57 16.35 -19.82
C THR A 896 54.42 17.59 -19.59
N HIS A 897 53.87 18.61 -18.92
CA HIS A 897 54.57 19.84 -18.55
C HIS A 897 55.43 19.72 -17.28
N LYS A 898 55.45 18.54 -16.62
CA LYS A 898 56.17 18.26 -15.37
C LYS A 898 55.79 19.19 -14.20
N LYS A 899 54.55 19.68 -14.17
CA LYS A 899 54.05 20.57 -13.11
C LYS A 899 53.33 19.74 -12.03
N LYS A 900 53.77 19.91 -10.78
CA LYS A 900 53.20 19.21 -9.59
C LYS A 900 52.14 20.01 -8.84
N LYS A 901 51.97 21.29 -9.19
CA LYS A 901 51.04 22.22 -8.54
C LYS A 901 50.21 22.93 -9.60
N LEU A 902 48.89 22.97 -9.40
CA LEU A 902 47.97 23.72 -10.25
C LEU A 902 47.18 24.74 -9.42
N PRO A 903 46.81 25.89 -10.01
CA PRO A 903 45.94 26.87 -9.35
C PRO A 903 44.57 26.25 -9.00
N VAL A 904 44.11 26.47 -7.77
CA VAL A 904 42.80 25.97 -7.31
C VAL A 904 41.65 26.52 -8.14
N SER A 905 41.75 27.77 -8.59
CA SER A 905 40.77 28.40 -9.47
C SER A 905 40.64 27.63 -10.77
N LEU A 906 41.75 27.30 -11.44
CA LEU A 906 41.76 26.55 -12.69
C LEU A 906 41.10 25.17 -12.55
N VAL A 907 41.41 24.45 -11.46
CA VAL A 907 40.79 23.13 -11.17
C VAL A 907 39.29 23.27 -10.93
N LYS A 908 38.86 24.29 -10.18
CA LYS A 908 37.44 24.56 -9.93
C LYS A 908 36.70 24.96 -11.21
N ASP A 909 37.31 25.77 -12.06
CA ASP A 909 36.74 26.24 -13.32
C ASP A 909 36.62 25.08 -14.32
N LEU A 910 37.63 24.21 -14.42
CA LEU A 910 37.60 22.99 -15.25
C LEU A 910 36.62 21.93 -14.74
N TYR A 911 36.44 21.81 -13.42
CA TYR A 911 35.48 20.88 -12.84
C TYR A 911 34.04 21.39 -12.97
N SER A 912 33.83 22.70 -12.95
CA SER A 912 32.51 23.32 -13.04
C SER A 912 32.03 23.56 -14.47
N THR A 913 32.95 23.69 -15.44
CA THR A 913 32.58 23.90 -16.84
C THR A 913 31.90 22.66 -17.45
N THR A 914 30.85 22.90 -18.22
CA THR A 914 30.11 21.89 -18.99
C THR A 914 30.28 22.04 -20.49
N SER A 915 30.86 23.16 -20.95
CA SER A 915 31.18 23.41 -22.36
C SER A 915 32.54 22.83 -22.73
N ALA A 916 32.57 22.05 -23.81
CA ALA A 916 33.81 21.47 -24.34
C ALA A 916 34.77 22.55 -24.86
N ASP A 917 34.27 23.62 -25.48
CA ASP A 917 35.09 24.70 -26.03
C ASP A 917 35.75 25.52 -24.90
N ILE A 918 34.98 25.85 -23.85
CA ILE A 918 35.51 26.54 -22.68
C ILE A 918 36.50 25.62 -21.93
N ALA A 919 36.22 24.32 -21.87
CA ALA A 919 37.15 23.36 -21.28
C ALA A 919 38.49 23.35 -22.02
N GLU A 920 38.50 23.34 -23.35
CA GLU A 920 39.73 23.42 -24.16
C GLU A 920 40.49 24.74 -23.93
N GLU A 921 39.79 25.88 -23.87
CA GLU A 921 40.42 27.18 -23.53
C GLU A 921 41.03 27.20 -22.13
N LEU A 922 40.40 26.53 -21.15
CA LEU A 922 40.92 26.40 -19.80
C LEU A 922 42.10 25.44 -19.73
N LEU A 923 42.07 24.33 -20.48
CA LEU A 923 43.18 23.39 -20.58
C LEU A 923 44.44 24.04 -21.15
N GLN A 924 44.30 25.00 -22.07
CA GLN A 924 45.43 25.80 -22.58
C GLN A 924 46.10 26.70 -21.52
N LYS A 925 45.42 26.98 -20.40
CA LYS A 925 45.96 27.78 -19.29
C LYS A 925 46.75 26.94 -18.28
N VAL A 926 46.93 25.64 -18.53
CA VAL A 926 47.83 24.79 -17.72
C VAL A 926 49.28 25.28 -17.91
N PRO A 927 49.98 25.70 -16.84
CA PRO A 927 51.30 26.34 -16.96
C PRO A 927 52.33 25.47 -17.68
N THR A 928 53.21 26.09 -18.46
CA THR A 928 54.34 25.41 -19.11
C THR A 928 55.62 25.59 -18.28
N VAL A 929 56.70 24.88 -18.66
CA VAL A 929 57.93 24.68 -17.86
C VAL A 929 58.57 26.00 -17.38
N THR A 930 58.31 27.15 -18.01
CA THR A 930 58.95 28.44 -17.70
C THR A 930 58.24 29.30 -16.67
N ASP A 931 56.99 29.00 -16.29
CA ASP A 931 56.24 29.81 -15.32
C ASP A 931 56.40 29.24 -13.90
N ASP A 932 57.49 29.57 -13.23
CA ASP A 932 57.63 29.43 -11.78
C ASP A 932 57.56 30.83 -11.15
N ALA A 933 56.33 31.27 -10.86
CA ALA A 933 56.08 32.42 -9.99
C ALA A 933 55.00 32.04 -8.96
N ASP A 934 55.29 32.38 -7.71
CA ASP A 934 54.52 32.09 -6.51
C ASP A 934 53.03 32.37 -6.63
N ALA A 935 52.20 31.35 -6.37
CA ALA A 935 50.78 31.52 -6.11
C ALA A 935 50.39 30.73 -4.85
N GLU A 936 50.16 31.47 -3.76
CA GLU A 936 49.80 31.00 -2.40
C GLU A 936 48.51 30.17 -2.31
N SER A 937 47.83 29.91 -3.43
CA SER A 937 46.58 29.12 -3.51
C SER A 937 46.65 28.01 -4.56
N SER A 938 47.71 27.20 -4.56
CA SER A 938 47.88 26.06 -5.48
C SER A 938 47.76 24.71 -4.74
N ILE A 939 47.03 23.76 -5.33
CA ILE A 939 46.92 22.38 -4.80
C ILE A 939 48.09 21.55 -5.33
N CYS A 940 48.73 20.78 -4.44
CA CYS A 940 49.67 19.73 -4.82
C CYS A 940 48.84 18.53 -5.29
N ILE A 941 48.88 18.20 -6.58
CA ILE A 941 48.31 16.95 -7.06
C ILE A 941 49.37 15.90 -6.81
N VAL A 942 49.18 15.09 -5.75
CA VAL A 942 50.01 13.91 -5.54
C VAL A 942 49.57 12.88 -6.58
N ILE A 943 50.39 12.73 -7.61
CA ILE A 943 50.24 11.71 -8.66
C ILE A 943 50.41 10.33 -8.03
#